data_AF-Q7NNB1-F1
#
_entry.id   AF-Q7NNB1-F1
#
_cell.length_a   1.000
_cell.length_b   1.000
_cell.length_c   1.000
_cell.angle_alpha   90.00
_cell.angle_beta   90.00
_cell.angle_gamma   90.00
#
_symmetry.space_group_name_H-M   'P 1'
#
loop_
_entity.id
_entity.type
_entity.pdbx_description
1 polymer ?
#
loop_
_entity_poly.entity_id
_entity_poly.type
_entity_poly.pdbx_seq_one_letter_code
_entity_poly.pdbx_strand_id
1 'polypeptide(L)'
;MHLEAARRVRVWSNTRKAQAGAVPFWVVLPRVMRGLLWRDAVIRRQDFPTPARIAAAGLLAGSLLLGSLSMARAFTQNPATVFINEIHYDNTGTDAGEAVEIAGPAGTDLSGWSIVLYNGSGGAVYTTTALGGTIADQQNGFGTVAVSYPSNGIQNGSPDGIALVSPGGTVVQFLSYEGSFAATDGPASGLTSTDIGVAETGSEPLGLSLQLTGSGTVYQDFAWAAPADDSFGQINGSQGFGGGPLPTLSVAVSPASFSEAAGAAAATGTVTRSGSAEAAVSVNLSSSDGSEAVVPATVTIAAGASSAAFAVDAVDDAISDGSQAVTITAAAPGFATGTTGLTVTDDEPVSVTPIREIQGKAQISPKNGQFVSNVPGIVTAKRSNGFYLQDPAPDSDEGTSEAIFVFTSSAPTVAVGDSLTVSGTVTEFIPGGASTGNLSITEITSPAITVISSGNPLPAPMVIGVGGRVPPTQVIDDDGLTSFDPAGDGIDFYESFEAMRVQVNGAVATSPTLTFNEGESDENSEIIVLADGGAGAALRTTRGGIVIRPGDFNPERIFLGDAIARPGQILPKLNVGDSFSGPVVGVLDYSFGNFKLLVTETLPGTASAGLTPEQTTLAAGGSQLTIASFNVENLDPGDTERIAGLAAAVTGNLKSPDILVLQEVQDNNGPTDDGTVDSTTTLADLAAAIAGVGGPAYNFRFINPVNNQDGGEPGGNIRVVFLFNPARVSFIDRPAPDGTDLSTTAVGAVDGPSGLELTFSPGRIDPANPAFDDSRKPLVGEFLFNGRKLFVVGNHFNSKGGDTPLFGAAQPPVLNSEPQRLGQATAVNSFVQSLLALDAKASVIVLGDLNDFQFSPPLATLQQGGILSNLIDAVSPADAYTFNFQGNSQVLDHILLSGSLAAGAEIDIVHLDSEFADALSDHDPPLARLDLVLAPLSVTGVSPTSGPVGTQITIAGTGFVAGGTTVRFRGGVEASAVAVNGDGTQLTVTVPAGARSGRIAVRTGGRAVLTPGRFVVTP
;
A
#
# COMPACT_ATOMS: atom_id res chain seq x y z
N MET A 1 -36.98 14.86 -29.54
CA MET A 1 -36.50 13.60 -30.15
C MET A 1 -34.98 13.65 -30.04
N HIS A 2 -34.39 12.61 -29.47
CA HIS A 2 -33.08 12.55 -28.78
C HIS A 2 -33.13 12.94 -27.29
N LEU A 3 -32.70 11.98 -26.46
CA LEU A 3 -32.13 12.01 -25.09
C LEU A 3 -32.11 10.54 -24.63
N GLU A 4 -30.94 9.89 -24.63
CA GLU A 4 -30.10 9.62 -23.45
C GLU A 4 -30.86 8.95 -22.29
N ALA A 5 -30.49 7.69 -22.02
CA ALA A 5 -30.99 6.91 -20.89
C ALA A 5 -29.81 6.26 -20.15
N ALA A 6 -29.36 6.91 -19.08
CA ALA A 6 -28.63 6.28 -18.01
C ALA A 6 -29.58 5.36 -17.21
N ARG A 7 -29.15 4.13 -16.88
CA ARG A 7 -29.85 3.29 -15.91
C ARG A 7 -28.93 2.84 -14.78
N ARG A 8 -29.34 3.26 -13.58
CA ARG A 8 -28.81 2.90 -12.25
C ARG A 8 -29.19 1.45 -11.90
N VAL A 9 -28.24 0.70 -11.35
CA VAL A 9 -28.47 -0.54 -10.61
C VAL A 9 -28.82 -0.19 -9.15
N ARG A 10 -29.83 -0.87 -8.59
CA ARG A 10 -30.41 -0.65 -7.27
C ARG A 10 -30.16 -1.91 -6.42
N VAL A 11 -29.33 -1.82 -5.40
CA VAL A 11 -29.05 -2.91 -4.45
C VAL A 11 -30.18 -3.00 -3.41
N TRP A 12 -30.71 -4.21 -3.20
CA TRP A 12 -31.67 -4.56 -2.15
C TRP A 12 -30.93 -5.06 -0.90
N SER A 13 -31.23 -4.44 0.24
CA SER A 13 -30.83 -4.92 1.57
C SER A 13 -31.78 -6.02 2.06
N ASN A 14 -31.27 -7.10 2.66
CA ASN A 14 -32.06 -7.89 3.60
C ASN A 14 -31.19 -8.46 4.73
N THR A 15 -31.50 -7.99 5.94
CA THR A 15 -31.06 -8.52 7.24
C THR A 15 -31.83 -9.78 7.62
N ARG A 16 -31.17 -10.78 8.22
CA ARG A 16 -31.68 -11.52 9.41
C ARG A 16 -30.56 -12.29 10.13
N LYS A 17 -30.51 -12.10 11.45
CA LYS A 17 -29.65 -12.76 12.44
C LYS A 17 -30.17 -14.16 12.80
N ALA A 18 -29.26 -15.11 13.08
CA ALA A 18 -29.48 -16.16 14.09
C ALA A 18 -28.15 -16.70 14.69
N GLN A 19 -28.09 -16.56 16.01
CA GLN A 19 -27.26 -17.07 17.11
C GLN A 19 -26.28 -18.27 16.95
N ALA A 20 -25.02 -17.98 17.29
CA ALA A 20 -24.15 -18.54 18.36
C ALA A 20 -24.04 -20.07 18.65
N GLY A 21 -22.80 -20.57 18.57
CA GLY A 21 -22.22 -21.69 19.32
C GLY A 21 -20.69 -21.73 19.19
N ALA A 22 -19.95 -21.57 20.28
CA ALA A 22 -18.47 -21.62 20.39
C ALA A 22 -17.99 -23.09 20.55
N VAL A 23 -16.78 -23.60 20.26
CA VAL A 23 -15.35 -23.18 20.19
C VAL A 23 -14.59 -24.29 19.38
N PRO A 24 -13.23 -24.39 19.30
CA PRO A 24 -12.15 -23.56 18.70
C PRO A 24 -11.55 -24.22 17.42
N PHE A 25 -10.68 -23.57 16.63
CA PHE A 25 -9.48 -24.17 15.97
C PHE A 25 -8.71 -23.11 15.14
N TRP A 26 -7.46 -23.45 14.82
CA TRP A 26 -6.29 -22.62 14.50
C TRP A 26 -6.34 -21.79 13.22
N VAL A 27 -5.60 -20.67 13.26
CA VAL A 27 -5.41 -19.64 12.23
C VAL A 27 -4.37 -20.08 11.20
N VAL A 28 -4.74 -20.12 9.91
CA VAL A 28 -3.92 -19.72 8.75
C VAL A 28 -4.88 -19.27 7.63
N LEU A 29 -4.79 -18.01 7.20
CA LEU A 29 -5.46 -17.41 6.03
C LEU A 29 -4.64 -16.16 5.62
N PRO A 30 -4.13 -16.04 4.39
CA PRO A 30 -3.64 -14.76 3.88
C PRO A 30 -4.80 -13.93 3.34
N ARG A 31 -4.81 -12.66 3.77
CA ARG A 31 -5.77 -11.60 3.49
C ARG A 31 -5.49 -10.94 2.14
N VAL A 32 -6.53 -10.54 1.43
CA VAL A 32 -6.56 -9.25 0.71
C VAL A 32 -7.90 -8.56 1.01
N MET A 33 -7.84 -7.24 1.23
CA MET A 33 -8.91 -6.28 1.51
C MET A 33 -9.59 -6.31 2.90
N ARG A 34 -9.03 -5.51 3.84
CA ARG A 34 -9.81 -4.56 4.66
C ARG A 34 -8.98 -3.35 5.04
N GLY A 35 -9.21 -2.23 4.37
CA GLY A 35 -9.03 -0.90 4.95
C GLY A 35 -10.33 -0.52 5.66
N LEU A 36 -10.38 -0.68 6.99
CA LEU A 36 -11.39 -0.05 7.83
C LEU A 36 -10.91 -0.01 9.28
N LEU A 37 -10.50 1.18 9.72
CA LEU A 37 -10.95 1.86 10.95
C LEU A 37 -10.09 3.11 11.12
N TRP A 38 -10.70 4.29 10.94
CA TRP A 38 -10.77 5.38 11.94
C TRP A 38 -11.41 6.61 11.29
N ARG A 39 -12.69 6.84 11.61
CA ARG A 39 -13.23 8.05 12.28
C ARG A 39 -14.73 8.19 12.01
N ASP A 40 -15.48 8.16 13.12
CA ASP A 40 -16.78 8.77 13.22
C ASP A 40 -16.70 10.30 13.07
N ALA A 41 -17.84 10.87 12.68
CA ALA A 41 -18.23 12.28 12.65
C ALA A 41 -17.93 13.09 11.38
N VAL A 42 -18.81 12.99 10.37
CA VAL A 42 -19.20 14.15 9.56
C VAL A 42 -20.73 14.19 9.37
N ILE A 43 -21.31 15.27 9.88
CA ILE A 43 -22.67 15.74 9.62
C ILE A 43 -22.83 16.04 8.13
N ARG A 44 -23.92 15.53 7.53
CA ARG A 44 -24.32 15.73 6.13
C ARG A 44 -24.29 17.22 5.74
N ARG A 45 -23.56 17.57 4.67
CA ARG A 45 -23.83 18.75 3.85
C ARG A 45 -24.50 18.31 2.55
N GLN A 46 -25.69 18.86 2.30
CA GLN A 46 -26.39 18.76 1.03
C GLN A 46 -25.95 19.86 0.07
N ASP A 47 -26.11 19.56 -1.21
CA ASP A 47 -25.70 20.27 -2.42
C ASP A 47 -26.15 21.74 -2.53
N PHE A 48 -25.33 22.54 -3.23
CA PHE A 48 -25.69 23.87 -3.74
C PHE A 48 -26.48 23.78 -5.05
N PRO A 49 -27.28 24.82 -5.37
CA PRO A 49 -26.99 25.53 -6.62
C PRO A 49 -27.07 27.07 -6.50
N THR A 50 -26.05 27.72 -7.09
CA THR A 50 -25.91 29.00 -7.86
C THR A 50 -27.01 30.11 -7.90
N PRO A 51 -26.67 31.37 -8.31
CA PRO A 51 -26.74 32.56 -7.45
C PRO A 51 -27.76 33.63 -7.89
N ALA A 52 -28.22 34.47 -6.96
CA ALA A 52 -28.78 35.79 -7.28
C ALA A 52 -28.76 36.76 -6.07
N ARG A 53 -28.50 38.03 -6.36
CA ARG A 53 -28.37 39.19 -5.48
C ARG A 53 -29.69 39.59 -4.78
N ILE A 54 -29.60 40.21 -3.59
CA ILE A 54 -30.22 41.49 -3.15
C ILE A 54 -30.55 41.51 -1.64
N ALA A 55 -30.11 42.62 -1.03
CA ALA A 55 -30.33 43.28 0.26
C ALA A 55 -31.48 42.91 1.26
N ALA A 56 -31.14 43.20 2.53
CA ALA A 56 -31.94 43.86 3.60
C ALA A 56 -32.67 43.01 4.67
N ALA A 57 -32.15 43.15 5.90
CA ALA A 57 -32.78 43.34 7.22
C ALA A 57 -34.18 42.73 7.53
N GLY A 58 -34.26 42.02 8.67
CA GLY A 58 -35.55 41.79 9.35
C GLY A 58 -35.50 40.70 10.44
N LEU A 59 -35.73 41.11 11.68
CA LEU A 59 -35.77 40.34 12.93
C LEU A 59 -36.87 39.24 13.03
N LEU A 60 -36.63 38.34 13.99
CA LEU A 60 -37.53 37.77 15.02
C LEU A 60 -38.17 36.37 14.81
N ALA A 61 -37.69 35.47 15.68
CA ALA A 61 -38.44 34.66 16.65
C ALA A 61 -38.63 33.15 16.38
N GLY A 62 -37.98 32.35 17.24
CA GLY A 62 -38.68 31.34 18.05
C GLY A 62 -38.15 29.91 17.95
N SER A 63 -37.47 29.44 18.99
CA SER A 63 -37.70 28.11 19.58
C SER A 63 -37.11 28.01 20.99
N LEU A 64 -38.00 27.67 21.93
CA LEU A 64 -37.77 27.43 23.35
C LEU A 64 -36.89 26.18 23.57
N LEU A 65 -35.94 26.27 24.52
CA LEU A 65 -35.61 25.16 25.41
C LEU A 65 -35.72 25.65 26.86
N LEU A 66 -36.60 25.00 27.62
CA LEU A 66 -36.69 25.10 29.08
C LEU A 66 -35.54 24.31 29.69
N GLY A 67 -34.49 25.01 30.11
CA GLY A 67 -33.57 24.59 31.16
C GLY A 67 -33.52 25.73 32.15
N SER A 68 -33.73 25.45 33.43
CA SER A 68 -33.71 26.43 34.51
C SER A 68 -32.37 27.19 34.54
N LEU A 69 -32.32 28.39 33.95
CA LEU A 69 -31.22 29.32 34.16
C LEU A 69 -31.27 29.80 35.62
N SER A 70 -30.51 29.13 36.47
CA SER A 70 -29.85 29.82 37.59
C SER A 70 -28.93 30.87 36.95
N MET A 71 -29.36 32.12 36.89
CA MET A 71 -28.44 33.22 36.61
C MET A 71 -27.53 33.34 37.83
N ALA A 72 -26.35 32.71 37.77
CA ALA A 72 -25.29 32.97 38.72
C ALA A 72 -25.03 34.47 38.73
N ARG A 73 -25.07 35.08 39.92
CA ARG A 73 -24.82 36.50 40.05
C ARG A 73 -23.31 36.69 40.05
N ALA A 74 -22.79 37.46 39.10
CA ALA A 74 -21.41 37.94 39.17
C ALA A 74 -21.23 38.64 40.53
N PHE A 75 -20.27 38.18 41.33
CA PHE A 75 -20.01 38.77 42.63
C PHE A 75 -19.35 40.14 42.42
N THR A 76 -20.10 41.21 42.65
CA THR A 76 -19.55 42.56 42.66
C THR A 76 -18.84 42.79 43.99
N GLN A 77 -17.51 42.76 44.01
CA GLN A 77 -16.74 43.01 45.23
C GLN A 77 -16.92 44.45 45.71
N ASN A 78 -17.37 44.63 46.95
CA ASN A 78 -17.36 45.94 47.62
C ASN A 78 -15.93 46.31 48.02
N PRO A 79 -15.62 47.60 48.25
CA PRO A 79 -14.36 48.02 48.85
C PRO A 79 -14.10 47.26 50.15
N ALA A 80 -13.10 46.37 50.13
CA ALA A 80 -12.80 45.49 51.24
C ALA A 80 -11.51 45.98 51.91
N THR A 81 -11.63 46.37 53.18
CA THR A 81 -10.48 46.75 54.00
C THR A 81 -9.76 45.52 54.55
N VAL A 82 -10.44 44.38 54.66
CA VAL A 82 -9.84 43.07 54.98
C VAL A 82 -9.97 42.17 53.76
N PHE A 83 -8.86 41.66 53.23
CA PHE A 83 -8.83 40.97 51.93
C PHE A 83 -7.71 39.93 51.82
N ILE A 84 -7.82 39.02 50.85
CA ILE A 84 -6.80 38.02 50.49
C ILE A 84 -5.64 38.73 49.79
N ASN A 85 -4.43 38.55 50.32
CA ASN A 85 -3.24 39.33 50.01
C ASN A 85 -2.16 38.58 49.23
N GLU A 86 -2.03 37.28 49.52
CA GLU A 86 -0.99 36.40 48.98
C GLU A 86 -1.51 34.96 48.96
N ILE A 87 -1.23 34.19 47.90
CA ILE A 87 -1.68 32.80 47.71
C ILE A 87 -0.52 31.97 47.16
N HIS A 88 -0.29 30.79 47.73
CA HIS A 88 0.58 29.76 47.16
C HIS A 88 -0.17 28.41 47.14
N TYR A 89 -0.32 27.80 45.97
CA TYR A 89 -1.09 26.58 45.73
C TYR A 89 -0.39 25.53 44.85
N ASP A 90 0.66 25.87 44.10
CA ASP A 90 1.38 24.93 43.22
C ASP A 90 2.90 25.22 43.16
N ASN A 91 3.73 24.18 43.13
CA ASN A 91 5.16 24.27 42.83
C ASN A 91 5.75 22.95 42.33
N THR A 92 7.00 23.00 41.87
CA THR A 92 7.74 21.79 41.46
C THR A 92 7.77 20.75 42.58
N GLY A 93 7.05 19.63 42.40
CA GLY A 93 7.11 18.49 43.31
C GLY A 93 5.76 18.14 43.91
N THR A 94 5.59 18.35 45.21
CA THR A 94 4.43 17.87 45.98
C THR A 94 3.60 19.00 46.59
N ASP A 95 3.53 20.16 45.94
CA ASP A 95 2.81 21.36 46.38
C ASP A 95 3.11 21.68 47.85
N ALA A 96 4.40 21.90 48.14
CA ALA A 96 4.86 22.15 49.51
C ALA A 96 4.73 23.64 49.88
N GLY A 97 4.44 23.97 51.14
CA GLY A 97 4.44 25.36 51.60
C GLY A 97 3.16 26.16 51.32
N GLU A 98 2.09 25.51 50.90
CA GLU A 98 0.81 26.16 50.54
C GLU A 98 0.26 27.04 51.67
N ALA A 99 -0.18 28.24 51.31
CA ALA A 99 -0.71 29.20 52.26
C ALA A 99 -1.61 30.25 51.60
N VAL A 100 -2.47 30.85 52.43
CA VAL A 100 -3.30 32.00 52.08
C VAL A 100 -3.08 33.09 53.12
N GLU A 101 -2.75 34.29 52.66
CA GLU A 101 -2.57 35.46 53.52
C GLU A 101 -3.74 36.42 53.44
N ILE A 102 -4.12 36.98 54.60
CA ILE A 102 -5.14 38.02 54.72
C ILE A 102 -4.49 39.32 55.19
N ALA A 103 -4.73 40.42 54.48
CA ALA A 103 -4.34 41.77 54.88
C ALA A 103 -5.54 42.56 55.41
N GLY A 104 -5.29 43.50 56.32
CA GLY A 104 -6.30 44.45 56.76
C GLY A 104 -5.84 45.44 57.82
N PRO A 105 -6.75 46.27 58.38
CA PRO A 105 -6.39 47.26 59.38
C PRO A 105 -5.84 46.59 60.64
N ALA A 106 -4.77 47.15 61.18
CA ALA A 106 -4.19 46.71 62.42
C ALA A 106 -5.21 46.77 63.56
N GLY A 107 -5.23 45.74 64.41
CA GLY A 107 -6.21 45.58 65.48
C GLY A 107 -7.50 44.87 65.06
N THR A 108 -7.66 44.47 63.79
CA THR A 108 -8.81 43.68 63.35
C THR A 108 -8.80 42.29 63.99
N ASP A 109 -9.83 41.96 64.77
CA ASP A 109 -10.05 40.62 65.32
C ASP A 109 -10.64 39.70 64.25
N LEU A 110 -9.92 38.62 63.94
CA LEU A 110 -10.32 37.64 62.94
C LEU A 110 -11.20 36.52 63.51
N SER A 111 -11.57 36.57 64.79
CA SER A 111 -12.47 35.60 65.41
C SER A 111 -13.81 35.52 64.66
N GLY A 112 -14.11 34.33 64.13
CA GLY A 112 -15.34 34.06 63.37
C GLY A 112 -15.22 34.31 61.86
N TRP A 113 -14.10 34.85 61.37
CA TRP A 113 -13.80 34.84 59.95
C TRP A 113 -13.40 33.44 59.48
N SER A 114 -13.51 33.17 58.18
CA SER A 114 -13.05 31.90 57.60
C SER A 114 -12.58 32.05 56.16
N ILE A 115 -11.65 31.17 55.76
CA ILE A 115 -11.27 30.90 54.38
C ILE A 115 -11.99 29.63 53.94
N VAL A 116 -12.68 29.66 52.81
CA VAL A 116 -13.41 28.52 52.26
C VAL A 116 -12.85 28.20 50.88
N LEU A 117 -12.35 26.98 50.70
CA LEU A 117 -11.76 26.51 49.44
C LEU A 117 -12.77 25.71 48.63
N TYR A 118 -12.77 25.94 47.32
CA TYR A 118 -13.74 25.41 46.36
C TYR A 118 -13.04 24.72 45.20
N ASN A 119 -13.55 23.55 44.84
CA ASN A 119 -13.16 22.83 43.63
C ASN A 119 -13.94 23.40 42.45
N GLY A 120 -13.30 23.99 41.44
CA GLY A 120 -13.99 24.65 40.34
C GLY A 120 -14.42 23.74 39.20
N SER A 121 -13.98 22.46 39.17
CA SER A 121 -14.61 21.45 38.30
C SER A 121 -16.05 21.13 38.72
N GLY A 122 -16.38 21.24 40.01
CA GLY A 122 -17.71 20.94 40.56
C GLY A 122 -18.44 22.11 41.21
N GLY A 123 -17.72 23.19 41.53
CA GLY A 123 -18.21 24.34 42.30
C GLY A 123 -18.37 24.08 43.80
N ALA A 124 -17.93 22.92 44.33
CA ALA A 124 -18.22 22.50 45.70
C ALA A 124 -17.10 22.87 46.70
N VAL A 125 -17.47 23.17 47.94
CA VAL A 125 -16.53 23.36 49.06
C VAL A 125 -15.86 22.04 49.39
N TYR A 126 -14.52 22.04 49.45
CA TYR A 126 -13.76 20.90 49.95
C TYR A 126 -13.06 21.17 51.27
N THR A 127 -12.84 22.43 51.65
CA THR A 127 -12.20 22.79 52.94
C THR A 127 -12.69 24.13 53.46
N THR A 128 -12.81 24.26 54.78
CA THR A 128 -13.10 25.53 55.46
C THR A 128 -12.17 25.68 56.66
N THR A 129 -11.40 26.77 56.68
CA THR A 129 -10.44 27.08 57.74
C THR A 129 -10.94 28.30 58.50
N ALA A 130 -11.21 28.14 59.79
CA ALA A 130 -11.56 29.26 60.66
C ALA A 130 -10.31 30.11 60.93
N LEU A 131 -10.46 31.43 60.85
CA LEU A 131 -9.41 32.38 61.21
C LEU A 131 -9.51 32.76 62.69
N GLY A 132 -8.41 33.23 63.25
CA GLY A 132 -8.32 33.71 64.61
C GLY A 132 -7.13 34.63 64.81
N GLY A 133 -7.04 35.24 65.99
CA GLY A 133 -6.01 36.23 66.30
C GLY A 133 -6.39 37.63 65.83
N THR A 134 -5.42 38.54 65.88
CA THR A 134 -5.60 39.95 65.55
C THR A 134 -4.53 40.38 64.57
N ILE A 135 -4.90 41.13 63.53
CA ILE A 135 -3.94 41.67 62.54
C ILE A 135 -3.02 42.67 63.24
N ALA A 136 -1.70 42.49 63.12
CA ALA A 136 -0.69 43.37 63.71
C ALA A 136 -0.48 44.64 62.86
N ASP A 137 0.06 45.71 63.46
CA ASP A 137 0.50 46.90 62.73
C ASP A 137 1.91 46.66 62.17
N GLN A 138 1.99 46.35 60.88
CA GLN A 138 3.26 46.14 60.16
C GLN A 138 3.65 47.38 59.36
N GLN A 139 2.69 48.14 58.82
CA GLN A 139 2.93 49.38 58.09
C GLN A 139 1.69 50.27 58.10
N ASN A 140 1.85 51.51 58.59
CA ASN A 140 0.86 52.58 58.50
C ASN A 140 -0.56 52.21 58.96
N GLY A 141 -0.68 51.38 60.01
CA GLY A 141 -1.98 50.96 60.57
C GLY A 141 -2.60 49.77 59.85
N PHE A 142 -1.84 49.04 59.04
CA PHE A 142 -2.23 47.79 58.35
C PHE A 142 -1.21 46.69 58.63
N GLY A 143 -1.64 45.45 58.43
CA GLY A 143 -0.75 44.30 58.38
C GLY A 143 -1.44 43.04 57.90
N THR A 144 -0.78 41.91 58.07
CA THR A 144 -1.16 40.64 57.46
C THR A 144 -1.20 39.48 58.47
N VAL A 145 -1.94 38.43 58.12
CA VAL A 145 -1.99 37.14 58.83
C VAL A 145 -2.04 36.02 57.79
N ALA A 146 -1.08 35.10 57.84
CA ALA A 146 -1.01 33.94 56.96
C ALA A 146 -1.60 32.68 57.62
N VAL A 147 -2.21 31.83 56.79
CA VAL A 147 -2.72 30.51 57.16
C VAL A 147 -2.09 29.49 56.24
N SER A 148 -1.30 28.57 56.81
CA SER A 148 -0.66 27.48 56.07
C SER A 148 -1.56 26.26 55.98
N TYR A 149 -1.41 25.52 54.89
CA TYR A 149 -2.08 24.25 54.62
C TYR A 149 -1.04 23.11 54.58
N PRO A 150 -1.44 21.85 54.83
CA PRO A 150 -0.59 20.69 54.55
C PRO A 150 -0.32 20.59 53.05
N SER A 151 0.79 19.98 52.63
CA SER A 151 1.08 19.75 51.21
C SER A 151 -0.06 19.06 50.47
N ASN A 152 -0.39 19.54 49.25
CA ASN A 152 -1.58 19.21 48.47
C ASN A 152 -2.89 19.55 49.20
N GLY A 153 -2.88 20.59 50.03
CA GLY A 153 -3.99 21.04 50.85
C GLY A 153 -4.88 22.06 50.14
N ILE A 154 -4.34 22.77 49.16
CA ILE A 154 -5.05 23.60 48.19
C ILE A 154 -5.04 22.83 46.85
N GLN A 155 -6.13 22.89 46.09
CA GLN A 155 -6.22 22.18 44.81
C GLN A 155 -5.68 23.10 43.71
N ASN A 156 -4.97 22.54 42.72
CA ASN A 156 -4.36 23.23 41.58
C ASN A 156 -5.07 22.90 40.25
N GLY A 157 -6.38 22.66 40.28
CA GLY A 157 -7.17 22.43 39.07
C GLY A 157 -7.55 23.75 38.37
N SER A 158 -7.52 23.76 37.03
CA SER A 158 -8.00 24.91 36.24
C SER A 158 -9.53 24.87 36.02
N PRO A 159 -10.34 25.76 36.62
CA PRO A 159 -10.04 26.66 37.74
C PRO A 159 -10.42 26.07 39.11
N ASP A 160 -9.83 26.58 40.19
CA ASP A 160 -10.18 26.37 41.60
C ASP A 160 -10.23 27.72 42.33
N GLY A 161 -10.80 27.79 43.54
CA GLY A 161 -11.10 29.09 44.15
C GLY A 161 -11.19 29.17 45.67
N ILE A 162 -11.09 30.42 46.16
CA ILE A 162 -10.97 30.78 47.57
C ILE A 162 -11.98 31.87 47.91
N ALA A 163 -12.82 31.64 48.92
CA ALA A 163 -13.71 32.66 49.48
C ALA A 163 -13.27 33.10 50.88
N LEU A 164 -13.16 34.41 51.09
CA LEU A 164 -13.00 35.01 52.42
C LEU A 164 -14.37 35.37 52.97
N VAL A 165 -14.71 34.85 54.15
CA VAL A 165 -16.04 34.98 54.75
C VAL A 165 -15.95 35.64 56.12
N SER A 166 -16.75 36.69 56.32
CA SER A 166 -16.83 37.45 57.58
C SER A 166 -17.61 36.70 58.68
N PRO A 167 -17.54 37.12 59.95
CA PRO A 167 -18.24 36.48 61.07
C PRO A 167 -19.77 36.43 60.94
N GLY A 168 -20.34 37.33 60.13
CA GLY A 168 -21.78 37.33 59.79
C GLY A 168 -22.16 36.33 58.69
N GLY A 169 -21.22 35.50 58.21
CA GLY A 169 -21.43 34.56 57.09
C GLY A 169 -21.46 35.23 55.71
N THR A 170 -21.10 36.51 55.61
CA THR A 170 -21.06 37.24 54.33
C THR A 170 -19.73 37.00 53.62
N VAL A 171 -19.78 36.58 52.36
CA VAL A 171 -18.61 36.48 51.47
C VAL A 171 -18.08 37.90 51.19
N VAL A 172 -16.81 38.13 51.52
CA VAL A 172 -16.10 39.40 51.31
C VAL A 172 -15.35 39.38 49.99
N GLN A 173 -14.71 38.25 49.66
CA GLN A 173 -14.12 37.98 48.36
C GLN A 173 -14.41 36.55 47.95
N PHE A 174 -14.56 36.32 46.65
CA PHE A 174 -14.56 35.01 46.04
C PHE A 174 -13.67 35.06 44.80
N LEU A 175 -12.45 34.59 44.96
CA LEU A 175 -11.38 34.63 43.96
C LEU A 175 -11.14 33.23 43.39
N SER A 176 -10.64 33.16 42.17
CA SER A 176 -10.16 31.93 41.54
C SER A 176 -8.89 32.19 40.75
N TYR A 177 -8.16 31.14 40.43
CA TYR A 177 -7.02 31.17 39.53
C TYR A 177 -7.31 30.26 38.33
N GLU A 178 -6.62 30.53 37.21
CA GLU A 178 -6.72 29.78 35.96
C GLU A 178 -8.14 29.74 35.34
N GLY A 179 -8.95 30.77 35.63
CA GLY A 179 -10.32 30.92 35.13
C GLY A 179 -11.32 31.18 36.25
N SER A 180 -12.61 31.29 35.88
CA SER A 180 -13.72 31.58 36.80
C SER A 180 -14.76 30.47 36.81
N PHE A 181 -15.40 30.21 37.95
CA PHE A 181 -16.47 29.22 38.08
C PHE A 181 -17.56 29.69 39.07
N ALA A 182 -18.72 29.03 39.03
CA ALA A 182 -19.81 29.30 39.97
C ALA A 182 -19.82 28.28 41.11
N ALA A 183 -19.88 28.75 42.36
CA ALA A 183 -20.00 27.88 43.52
C ALA A 183 -21.39 27.23 43.58
N THR A 184 -21.45 25.94 43.90
CA THR A 184 -22.67 25.14 43.98
C THR A 184 -23.16 24.95 45.41
N ASP A 185 -22.28 25.04 46.41
CA ASP A 185 -22.61 24.96 47.84
C ASP A 185 -21.75 25.96 48.66
N GLY A 186 -21.78 25.86 50.00
CA GLY A 186 -21.04 26.75 50.88
C GLY A 186 -21.52 28.22 50.91
N PRO A 187 -20.80 29.10 51.65
CA PRO A 187 -21.16 30.51 51.76
C PRO A 187 -21.22 31.28 50.43
N ALA A 188 -20.51 30.81 49.39
CA ALA A 188 -20.50 31.43 48.07
C ALA A 188 -21.51 30.81 47.09
N SER A 189 -22.37 29.87 47.52
CA SER A 189 -23.32 29.18 46.64
C SER A 189 -24.12 30.17 45.76
N GLY A 190 -24.07 29.95 44.43
CA GLY A 190 -24.72 30.78 43.42
C GLY A 190 -23.95 32.03 42.99
N LEU A 191 -22.78 32.31 43.58
CA LEU A 191 -21.84 33.34 43.15
C LEU A 191 -20.84 32.78 42.14
N THR A 192 -20.44 33.61 41.18
CA THR A 192 -19.30 33.33 40.29
C THR A 192 -18.04 33.97 40.86
N SER A 193 -16.95 33.20 40.93
CA SER A 193 -15.63 33.68 41.36
C SER A 193 -15.07 34.72 40.40
N THR A 194 -14.15 35.53 40.89
CA THR A 194 -13.36 36.46 40.08
C THR A 194 -11.99 35.86 39.84
N ASP A 195 -11.64 35.60 38.58
CA ASP A 195 -10.30 35.17 38.20
C ASP A 195 -9.27 36.27 38.50
N ILE A 196 -8.18 35.91 39.18
CA ILE A 196 -7.11 36.84 39.56
C ILE A 196 -6.16 37.16 38.40
N GLY A 197 -6.20 36.37 37.32
CA GLY A 197 -5.48 36.65 36.06
C GLY A 197 -3.98 36.32 36.08
N VAL A 198 -3.49 35.68 37.13
CA VAL A 198 -2.13 35.14 37.28
C VAL A 198 -2.22 33.72 37.87
N ALA A 199 -1.21 32.89 37.61
CA ALA A 199 -1.20 31.47 37.99
C ALA A 199 0.21 31.01 38.37
N GLU A 200 0.27 29.92 39.13
CA GLU A 200 1.47 29.11 39.34
C GLU A 200 1.39 27.95 38.34
N THR A 201 2.46 27.71 37.58
CA THR A 201 2.46 26.74 36.47
C THR A 201 2.89 25.33 36.88
N GLY A 202 3.22 25.15 38.16
CA GLY A 202 3.77 23.91 38.73
C GLY A 202 5.24 23.66 38.38
N SER A 203 5.91 24.68 37.82
CA SER A 203 7.33 24.64 37.48
C SER A 203 8.17 25.58 38.36
N GLU A 204 7.52 26.37 39.19
CA GLU A 204 8.13 27.31 40.12
C GLU A 204 8.86 26.54 41.25
N PRO A 205 10.03 27.02 41.71
CA PRO A 205 10.66 26.51 42.93
C PRO A 205 9.82 26.78 44.18
N LEU A 206 10.01 25.94 45.21
CA LEU A 206 9.45 26.18 46.54
C LEU A 206 9.90 27.55 47.08
N GLY A 207 8.94 28.34 47.57
CA GLY A 207 9.17 29.67 48.16
C GLY A 207 8.75 30.84 47.28
N LEU A 208 8.05 30.58 46.18
CA LEU A 208 7.36 31.61 45.39
C LEU A 208 5.85 31.59 45.67
N SER A 209 5.19 32.73 45.51
CA SER A 209 3.75 32.89 45.72
C SER A 209 3.17 33.97 44.81
N LEU A 210 1.86 33.88 44.53
CA LEU A 210 1.10 34.96 43.91
C LEU A 210 0.81 36.04 44.94
N GLN A 211 1.08 37.31 44.61
CA GLN A 211 1.03 38.39 45.59
C GLN A 211 0.36 39.65 45.02
N LEU A 212 -0.35 40.39 45.88
CA LEU A 212 -0.82 41.72 45.54
C LEU A 212 0.32 42.76 45.54
N THR A 213 0.29 43.64 44.55
CA THR A 213 1.24 44.76 44.38
C THR A 213 0.48 46.08 44.23
N GLY A 214 1.13 47.20 44.54
CA GLY A 214 0.52 48.55 44.46
C GLY A 214 0.51 49.28 45.81
N SER A 215 -0.15 50.43 45.88
CA SER A 215 -0.30 51.16 47.15
C SER A 215 -1.72 51.60 47.41
N GLY A 216 -2.17 51.44 48.66
CA GLY A 216 -3.55 51.72 49.02
C GLY A 216 -3.97 51.24 50.40
N THR A 217 -5.26 51.14 50.62
CA THR A 217 -5.87 50.71 51.90
C THR A 217 -7.11 49.82 51.73
N VAL A 218 -7.55 49.59 50.49
CA VAL A 218 -8.59 48.62 50.14
C VAL A 218 -8.11 47.72 49.01
N TYR A 219 -8.66 46.51 48.91
CA TYR A 219 -8.28 45.52 47.90
C TYR A 219 -8.15 46.09 46.47
N GLN A 220 -9.07 46.97 46.07
CA GLN A 220 -9.13 47.55 44.73
C GLN A 220 -7.97 48.48 44.38
N ASP A 221 -7.17 48.89 45.36
CA ASP A 221 -5.98 49.70 45.14
C ASP A 221 -4.78 48.86 44.67
N PHE A 222 -4.92 47.52 44.68
CA PHE A 222 -3.85 46.58 44.39
C PHE A 222 -4.17 45.70 43.17
N ALA A 223 -3.14 45.13 42.58
CA ALA A 223 -3.23 44.20 41.46
C ALA A 223 -2.42 42.93 41.75
N TRP A 224 -2.95 41.77 41.34
CA TRP A 224 -2.24 40.49 41.43
C TRP A 224 -1.06 40.46 40.47
N ALA A 225 0.09 39.96 40.94
CA ALA A 225 1.30 39.76 40.16
C ALA A 225 1.66 38.27 40.08
N ALA A 226 2.45 37.93 39.05
CA ALA A 226 3.00 36.59 38.85
C ALA A 226 3.88 36.16 40.06
N PRO A 227 4.21 34.85 40.18
CA PRO A 227 4.92 34.33 41.35
C PRO A 227 6.22 35.08 41.68
N ALA A 228 6.41 35.44 42.94
CA ALA A 228 7.60 36.09 43.49
C ALA A 228 7.95 35.51 44.87
N ASP A 229 9.14 35.80 45.42
CA ASP A 229 9.58 35.31 46.73
C ASP A 229 8.51 35.56 47.80
N ASP A 230 8.04 34.49 48.45
CA ASP A 230 6.91 34.55 49.38
C ASP A 230 7.18 35.48 50.58
N SER A 231 6.13 36.12 51.07
CA SER A 231 6.19 37.09 52.15
C SER A 231 5.21 36.80 53.29
N PHE A 232 4.75 35.55 53.40
CA PHE A 232 3.75 35.14 54.38
C PHE A 232 4.06 35.61 55.81
N GLY A 233 3.12 36.36 56.38
CA GLY A 233 3.22 36.99 57.70
C GLY A 233 3.94 38.33 57.70
N GLN A 234 4.28 38.89 56.54
CA GLN A 234 4.84 40.23 56.30
C GLN A 234 4.06 40.93 55.17
N ILE A 235 4.46 42.14 54.81
CA ILE A 235 3.88 42.88 53.68
C ILE A 235 4.66 42.54 52.41
N ASN A 236 3.95 42.27 51.32
CA ASN A 236 4.52 41.96 50.00
C ASN A 236 5.53 43.04 49.58
N GLY A 237 6.65 42.62 48.99
CA GLY A 237 7.79 43.51 48.72
C GLY A 237 7.47 44.71 47.80
N SER A 238 6.47 44.57 46.93
CA SER A 238 5.97 45.60 46.00
C SER A 238 4.62 46.19 46.41
N GLN A 239 4.24 46.04 47.68
CA GLN A 239 3.00 46.55 48.25
C GLN A 239 3.29 47.64 49.30
N GLY A 240 2.44 48.68 49.33
CA GLY A 240 2.53 49.73 50.33
C GLY A 240 1.16 50.14 50.88
N PHE A 241 0.99 50.08 52.20
CA PHE A 241 -0.22 50.55 52.86
C PHE A 241 -0.12 52.04 53.22
N GLY A 242 -1.12 52.85 52.85
CA GLY A 242 -1.33 54.20 53.39
C GLY A 242 -0.36 55.35 52.98
N GLY A 243 0.35 55.27 51.85
CA GLY A 243 1.27 56.33 51.36
C GLY A 243 1.28 56.51 49.84
N GLY A 244 1.76 57.67 49.35
CA GLY A 244 1.89 58.01 47.91
C GLY A 244 2.76 57.03 47.10
N PRO A 245 2.95 57.24 45.77
CA PRO A 245 3.57 56.25 44.90
C PRO A 245 4.96 55.83 45.41
N LEU A 246 5.24 54.53 45.38
CA LEU A 246 6.55 53.97 45.76
C LEU A 246 7.67 54.64 44.94
N PRO A 247 8.86 54.85 45.53
CA PRO A 247 10.04 55.13 44.72
C PRO A 247 10.26 54.00 43.70
N THR A 248 10.93 54.29 42.60
CA THR A 248 11.04 53.41 41.42
C THR A 248 12.50 53.04 41.17
N LEU A 249 12.74 51.85 40.63
CA LEU A 249 13.99 51.49 39.97
C LEU A 249 13.81 51.61 38.45
N SER A 250 14.86 52.04 37.75
CA SER A 250 14.96 51.97 36.29
C SER A 250 16.28 51.33 35.91
N VAL A 251 16.25 50.40 34.95
CA VAL A 251 17.45 49.75 34.41
C VAL A 251 17.66 50.21 32.97
N ALA A 252 18.93 50.42 32.61
CA ALA A 252 19.35 50.58 31.21
C ALA A 252 20.56 49.69 30.96
N VAL A 253 20.65 49.09 29.77
CA VAL A 253 21.79 48.26 29.33
C VAL A 253 22.39 48.89 28.07
N SER A 254 23.72 49.00 28.02
CA SER A 254 24.44 49.55 26.86
C SER A 254 25.72 48.77 26.57
N PRO A 255 25.94 48.31 25.31
CA PRO A 255 24.97 48.33 24.21
C PRO A 255 23.73 47.45 24.50
N ALA A 256 22.58 47.78 23.90
CA ALA A 256 21.35 47.00 24.04
C ALA A 256 21.27 45.81 23.07
N SER A 257 22.34 45.57 22.30
CA SER A 257 22.52 44.37 21.49
C SER A 257 24.01 44.07 21.33
N PHE A 258 24.38 42.79 21.42
CA PHE A 258 25.74 42.27 21.33
C PHE A 258 25.70 40.80 20.86
N SER A 259 26.81 40.27 20.31
CA SER A 259 26.88 38.84 19.96
C SER A 259 27.14 37.98 21.19
N GLU A 260 26.71 36.73 21.16
CA GLU A 260 26.92 35.79 22.26
C GLU A 260 28.43 35.53 22.53
N ALA A 261 29.26 35.49 21.48
CA ALA A 261 30.73 35.47 21.61
C ALA A 261 31.36 36.74 22.20
N ALA A 262 30.60 37.79 22.56
CA ALA A 262 31.13 38.98 23.23
C ALA A 262 31.64 38.68 24.65
N GLY A 263 31.18 37.59 25.28
CA GLY A 263 31.66 37.09 26.57
C GLY A 263 31.42 38.05 27.76
N ALA A 264 32.33 38.01 28.72
CA ALA A 264 32.21 38.80 29.95
C ALA A 264 32.22 40.31 29.68
N ALA A 265 31.32 41.04 30.35
CA ALA A 265 31.06 42.46 30.18
C ALA A 265 30.71 42.89 28.74
N ALA A 266 30.00 42.03 28.01
CA ALA A 266 29.43 42.33 26.69
C ALA A 266 28.59 43.62 26.69
N ALA A 267 27.90 43.89 27.80
CA ALA A 267 27.27 45.18 28.06
C ALA A 267 27.40 45.64 29.52
N THR A 268 27.13 46.93 29.74
CA THR A 268 27.04 47.52 31.09
C THR A 268 25.58 47.83 31.40
N GLY A 269 25.06 47.19 32.45
CA GLY A 269 23.78 47.53 33.06
C GLY A 269 23.93 48.66 34.08
N THR A 270 22.97 49.57 34.13
CA THR A 270 22.89 50.63 35.15
C THR A 270 21.52 50.63 35.77
N VAL A 271 21.43 50.38 37.07
CA VAL A 271 20.20 50.57 37.84
C VAL A 271 20.20 51.95 38.51
N THR A 272 19.09 52.67 38.39
CA THR A 272 18.89 54.01 38.98
C THR A 272 17.65 53.98 39.87
N ARG A 273 17.71 54.59 41.06
CA ARG A 273 16.57 54.73 41.97
C ARG A 273 15.97 56.13 41.94
N SER A 274 14.68 56.25 42.18
CA SER A 274 14.02 57.52 42.54
C SER A 274 13.76 57.61 44.06
N GLY A 275 13.41 58.80 44.58
CA GLY A 275 13.20 59.02 46.01
C GLY A 275 14.48 59.30 46.82
N SER A 276 14.45 59.06 48.13
CA SER A 276 15.53 59.42 49.06
C SER A 276 16.81 58.62 48.78
N ALA A 277 17.95 59.32 48.77
CA ALA A 277 19.26 58.72 48.60
C ALA A 277 19.99 58.40 49.94
N GLU A 278 19.37 58.65 51.09
CA GLU A 278 20.08 58.65 52.38
C GLU A 278 20.55 57.27 52.85
N ALA A 279 19.81 56.21 52.51
CA ALA A 279 20.19 54.82 52.80
C ALA A 279 20.75 54.11 51.55
N ALA A 280 21.59 53.10 51.75
CA ALA A 280 21.96 52.19 50.68
C ALA A 280 20.79 51.25 50.32
N VAL A 281 20.67 50.86 49.06
CA VAL A 281 19.65 49.93 48.56
C VAL A 281 20.34 48.76 47.90
N SER A 282 20.10 47.55 48.41
CA SER A 282 20.48 46.32 47.73
C SER A 282 19.39 46.00 46.71
N VAL A 283 19.78 45.91 45.44
CA VAL A 283 18.89 45.61 44.31
C VAL A 283 19.19 44.19 43.85
N ASN A 284 18.16 43.35 43.79
CA ASN A 284 18.20 42.04 43.16
C ASN A 284 18.08 42.20 41.65
N LEU A 285 18.95 41.54 40.89
CA LEU A 285 18.91 41.52 39.44
C LEU A 285 18.60 40.12 38.93
N SER A 286 17.80 40.03 37.87
CA SER A 286 17.54 38.77 37.17
C SER A 286 17.55 38.97 35.65
N SER A 287 17.90 37.92 34.93
CA SER A 287 17.76 37.78 33.49
C SER A 287 16.60 36.83 33.20
N SER A 288 15.80 37.13 32.17
CA SER A 288 14.77 36.20 31.69
C SER A 288 15.34 34.98 30.98
N ASP A 289 16.59 35.07 30.52
CA ASP A 289 17.29 34.01 29.81
C ASP A 289 18.77 33.98 30.23
N GLY A 290 19.08 33.03 31.12
CA GLY A 290 20.44 32.86 31.63
C GLY A 290 21.36 32.04 30.72
N SER A 291 20.81 31.40 29.67
CA SER A 291 21.60 30.77 28.59
C SER A 291 22.19 31.80 27.65
N GLU A 292 21.61 33.00 27.60
CA GLU A 292 21.97 34.06 26.64
C GLU A 292 22.73 35.22 27.28
N ALA A 293 22.20 35.73 28.41
CA ALA A 293 22.81 36.85 29.11
C ALA A 293 22.68 36.70 30.63
N VAL A 294 23.81 36.80 31.32
CA VAL A 294 23.89 36.65 32.78
C VAL A 294 24.20 37.99 33.44
N VAL A 295 23.55 38.22 34.58
CA VAL A 295 23.75 39.40 35.45
C VAL A 295 24.11 38.92 36.87
N PRO A 296 24.86 39.71 37.65
CA PRO A 296 25.11 39.37 39.05
C PRO A 296 23.82 39.39 39.86
N ALA A 297 23.66 38.45 40.81
CA ALA A 297 22.41 38.32 41.59
C ALA A 297 21.99 39.60 42.33
N THR A 298 22.95 40.44 42.75
CA THR A 298 22.66 41.72 43.41
C THR A 298 23.62 42.82 42.98
N VAL A 299 23.14 44.06 43.05
CA VAL A 299 23.95 45.28 42.95
C VAL A 299 23.52 46.26 44.04
N THR A 300 24.48 46.94 44.69
CA THR A 300 24.16 47.90 45.75
C THR A 300 24.25 49.33 45.24
N ILE A 301 23.15 50.08 45.33
CA ILE A 301 23.17 51.55 45.23
C ILE A 301 23.58 52.11 46.59
N ALA A 302 24.79 52.65 46.70
CA ALA A 302 25.34 53.13 47.97
C ALA A 302 24.53 54.30 48.57
N ALA A 303 24.63 54.50 49.89
CA ALA A 303 24.10 55.69 50.55
C ALA A 303 24.69 56.96 49.92
N GLY A 304 23.83 57.92 49.59
CA GLY A 304 24.15 59.14 48.85
C GLY A 304 24.22 58.99 47.32
N ALA A 305 24.19 57.78 46.77
CA ALA A 305 24.21 57.54 45.32
C ALA A 305 22.79 57.34 44.76
N SER A 306 22.57 57.75 43.52
CA SER A 306 21.30 57.55 42.80
C SER A 306 21.30 56.34 41.85
N SER A 307 22.46 55.77 41.56
CA SER A 307 22.61 54.64 40.63
C SER A 307 23.80 53.75 40.98
N ALA A 308 23.81 52.55 40.41
CA ALA A 308 24.93 51.61 40.42
C ALA A 308 25.01 50.87 39.08
N ALA A 309 26.23 50.57 38.64
CA ALA A 309 26.48 49.80 37.42
C ALA A 309 26.77 48.33 37.74
N PHE A 310 26.44 47.44 36.81
CA PHE A 310 26.72 46.01 36.86
C PHE A 310 27.10 45.48 35.46
N ALA A 311 27.85 44.39 35.40
CA ALA A 311 28.19 43.73 34.15
C ALA A 311 27.00 42.91 33.64
N VAL A 312 26.80 42.91 32.32
CA VAL A 312 25.98 41.94 31.61
C VAL A 312 26.94 41.11 30.78
N ASP A 313 27.04 39.83 31.12
CA ASP A 313 27.91 38.87 30.44
C ASP A 313 27.09 38.16 29.36
N ALA A 314 27.64 38.06 28.14
CA ALA A 314 27.09 37.18 27.12
C ALA A 314 27.53 35.74 27.38
N VAL A 315 26.66 34.78 27.09
CA VAL A 315 26.95 33.36 27.20
C VAL A 315 26.98 32.81 25.79
N ASP A 316 28.17 32.41 25.36
CA ASP A 316 28.47 31.84 24.04
C ASP A 316 28.16 30.34 24.07
N ASP A 317 27.28 29.86 23.18
CA ASP A 317 27.06 28.43 23.00
C ASP A 317 27.59 27.90 21.64
N ALA A 318 26.99 26.86 21.08
CA ALA A 318 27.41 26.30 19.79
C ALA A 318 26.20 25.89 18.94
N ILE A 319 25.04 26.49 19.22
CA ILE A 319 23.75 26.19 18.65
C ILE A 319 23.32 27.41 17.83
N SER A 320 23.22 27.26 16.51
CA SER A 320 22.60 28.32 15.71
C SER A 320 21.09 28.31 15.92
N ASP A 321 20.58 29.18 16.79
CA ASP A 321 19.16 29.34 17.11
C ASP A 321 18.61 30.74 16.81
N GLY A 322 19.48 31.68 16.42
CA GLY A 322 19.13 33.02 15.99
C GLY A 322 19.19 34.05 17.12
N SER A 323 18.85 35.31 16.82
CA SER A 323 18.97 36.37 17.84
C SER A 323 17.89 36.27 18.93
N GLN A 324 18.30 36.07 20.18
CA GLN A 324 17.40 35.97 21.33
C GLN A 324 17.11 37.33 21.99
N ALA A 325 15.89 37.49 22.49
CA ALA A 325 15.45 38.67 23.22
C ALA A 325 15.46 38.42 24.73
N VAL A 326 16.28 39.17 25.46
CA VAL A 326 16.45 38.99 26.91
C VAL A 326 15.94 40.21 27.67
N THR A 327 15.23 39.99 28.77
CA THR A 327 14.77 41.05 29.68
C THR A 327 15.56 41.00 31.00
N ILE A 328 16.16 42.13 31.38
CA ILE A 328 16.83 42.30 32.68
C ILE A 328 15.88 43.03 33.63
N THR A 329 15.71 42.49 34.84
CA THR A 329 14.85 43.04 35.90
C THR A 329 15.67 43.47 37.11
N ALA A 330 15.33 44.62 37.69
CA ALA A 330 15.84 45.09 38.97
C ALA A 330 14.70 45.26 39.98
N ALA A 331 14.84 44.63 41.14
CA ALA A 331 13.86 44.67 42.23
C ALA A 331 14.51 44.97 43.58
N ALA A 332 13.84 45.76 44.42
CA ALA A 332 14.23 45.98 45.81
C ALA A 332 12.97 46.24 46.66
N PRO A 333 12.91 45.77 47.92
CA PRO A 333 11.76 46.01 48.80
C PRO A 333 11.42 47.50 48.93
N GLY A 334 10.13 47.84 48.78
CA GLY A 334 9.66 49.23 48.86
C GLY A 334 9.96 50.09 47.62
N PHE A 335 10.46 49.49 46.53
CA PHE A 335 10.58 50.14 45.22
C PHE A 335 9.70 49.44 44.19
N ALA A 336 9.14 50.21 43.26
CA ALA A 336 8.63 49.63 42.01
C ALA A 336 9.78 49.09 41.16
N THR A 337 9.61 47.91 40.58
CA THR A 337 10.63 47.23 39.77
C THR A 337 10.93 47.97 38.47
N GLY A 338 12.17 47.83 37.99
CA GLY A 338 12.60 48.38 36.69
C GLY A 338 13.03 47.26 35.76
N THR A 339 12.62 47.32 34.49
CA THR A 339 13.02 46.33 33.47
C THR A 339 13.58 47.00 32.22
N THR A 340 14.42 46.28 31.48
CA THR A 340 14.86 46.66 30.12
C THR A 340 15.11 45.43 29.27
N GLY A 341 14.82 45.52 27.97
CA GLY A 341 15.16 44.48 26.99
C GLY A 341 16.54 44.69 26.36
N LEU A 342 17.17 43.61 25.91
CA LEU A 342 18.35 43.56 25.06
C LEU A 342 18.23 42.41 24.04
N THR A 343 19.06 42.42 23.00
CA THR A 343 19.12 41.34 21.99
C THR A 343 20.51 40.74 21.92
N VAL A 344 20.63 39.46 22.22
CA VAL A 344 21.85 38.67 21.98
C VAL A 344 21.78 38.14 20.55
N THR A 345 22.84 38.31 19.76
CA THR A 345 22.87 37.87 18.36
C THR A 345 23.74 36.63 18.18
N ASP A 346 23.15 35.58 17.62
CA ASP A 346 23.79 34.35 17.13
C ASP A 346 25.05 34.62 16.31
N ASP A 347 26.17 33.94 16.60
CA ASP A 347 27.38 33.99 15.76
C ASP A 347 27.74 32.70 15.01
N GLU A 348 26.98 31.64 15.23
CA GLU A 348 27.05 30.40 14.45
C GLU A 348 26.55 30.59 13.01
N PRO A 349 27.14 29.88 12.03
CA PRO A 349 26.54 29.78 10.71
C PRO A 349 25.23 28.97 10.78
N VAL A 350 24.17 29.49 10.16
CA VAL A 350 22.89 28.77 10.00
C VAL A 350 23.17 27.35 9.48
N SER A 351 22.85 26.37 10.31
CA SER A 351 23.03 24.96 9.95
C SER A 351 22.04 24.61 8.83
N VAL A 352 22.58 24.20 7.69
CA VAL A 352 21.85 23.78 6.49
C VAL A 352 22.20 22.34 6.20
N THR A 353 21.18 21.47 6.11
CA THR A 353 21.37 20.08 5.66
C THR A 353 20.97 19.96 4.18
N PRO A 354 21.91 19.73 3.25
CA PRO A 354 21.57 19.48 1.85
C PRO A 354 20.79 18.17 1.66
N ILE A 355 19.91 18.13 0.64
CA ILE A 355 19.07 16.96 0.37
C ILE A 355 19.89 15.70 0.13
N ARG A 356 20.98 15.78 -0.65
CA ARG A 356 21.92 14.65 -0.88
C ARG A 356 22.51 14.03 0.38
N GLU A 357 22.65 14.79 1.47
CA GLU A 357 23.14 14.25 2.76
C GLU A 357 22.03 13.54 3.54
N ILE A 358 20.78 13.89 3.26
CA ILE A 358 19.60 13.20 3.80
C ILE A 358 19.41 11.90 3.04
N GLN A 359 19.42 11.94 1.70
CA GLN A 359 19.29 10.74 0.88
C GLN A 359 20.48 9.79 1.07
N GLY A 360 21.70 10.28 0.86
CA GLY A 360 22.91 9.48 0.95
C GLY A 360 23.02 8.45 -0.19
N LYS A 361 23.97 7.52 -0.05
CA LYS A 361 24.26 6.44 -1.00
C LYS A 361 23.86 5.10 -0.41
N ALA A 362 22.59 4.96 -0.09
CA ALA A 362 22.06 3.78 0.58
C ALA A 362 20.55 3.69 0.34
N GLN A 363 20.02 2.48 0.41
CA GLN A 363 18.58 2.18 0.39
C GLN A 363 17.82 2.71 1.62
N ILE A 364 18.54 3.18 2.65
CA ILE A 364 17.99 3.78 3.86
C ILE A 364 18.80 5.02 4.16
N SER A 365 18.10 6.13 4.40
CA SER A 365 18.71 7.41 4.72
C SER A 365 19.69 7.30 5.90
N PRO A 366 20.93 7.83 5.78
CA PRO A 366 21.85 7.96 6.91
C PRO A 366 21.35 8.95 8.00
N LYS A 367 20.27 9.68 7.71
CA LYS A 367 19.60 10.62 8.61
C LYS A 367 18.27 10.10 9.13
N ASN A 368 17.87 8.86 8.83
CA ASN A 368 16.62 8.29 9.33
C ASN A 368 16.49 8.44 10.87
N GLY A 369 15.38 9.01 11.31
CA GLY A 369 15.07 9.34 12.70
C GLY A 369 15.74 10.60 13.24
N GLN A 370 16.56 11.31 12.45
CA GLN A 370 17.23 12.54 12.86
C GLN A 370 16.43 13.77 12.43
N PHE A 371 16.52 14.83 13.24
CA PHE A 371 16.02 16.14 12.86
C PHE A 371 17.03 16.84 11.95
N VAL A 372 16.54 17.47 10.89
CA VAL A 372 17.33 18.25 9.93
C VAL A 372 16.80 19.68 9.86
N SER A 373 17.71 20.63 9.68
CA SER A 373 17.41 22.06 9.71
C SER A 373 17.67 22.72 8.36
N ASN A 374 16.78 23.63 7.99
CA ASN A 374 16.92 24.57 6.87
C ASN A 374 17.25 23.92 5.52
N VAL A 375 16.69 22.75 5.23
CA VAL A 375 16.87 22.02 3.97
C VAL A 375 16.35 22.88 2.81
N PRO A 376 17.22 23.36 1.90
CA PRO A 376 16.82 24.26 0.84
C PRO A 376 16.31 23.47 -0.37
N GLY A 377 15.37 24.04 -1.11
CA GLY A 377 15.00 23.47 -2.41
C GLY A 377 13.88 24.23 -3.13
N ILE A 378 13.53 23.75 -4.32
CA ILE A 378 12.39 24.22 -5.12
C ILE A 378 11.33 23.13 -5.19
N VAL A 379 10.06 23.52 -4.97
CA VAL A 379 8.92 22.60 -5.11
C VAL A 379 8.74 22.22 -6.57
N THR A 380 8.91 20.95 -6.91
CA THR A 380 8.81 20.43 -8.29
C THR A 380 7.45 19.84 -8.60
N ALA A 381 6.79 19.22 -7.63
CA ALA A 381 5.48 18.60 -7.77
C ALA A 381 4.73 18.50 -6.43
N LYS A 382 3.43 18.19 -6.47
CA LYS A 382 2.58 18.09 -5.27
C LYS A 382 1.72 16.83 -5.30
N ARG A 383 1.49 16.26 -4.11
CA ARG A 383 0.49 15.23 -3.81
C ARG A 383 -0.61 15.80 -2.90
N SER A 384 -1.63 14.99 -2.64
CA SER A 384 -2.71 15.32 -1.71
C SER A 384 -2.26 15.40 -0.23
N ASN A 385 -1.08 14.89 0.09
CA ASN A 385 -0.56 14.76 1.46
C ASN A 385 0.88 15.30 1.64
N GLY A 386 1.47 15.92 0.62
CA GLY A 386 2.85 16.39 0.63
C GLY A 386 3.30 16.95 -0.71
N PHE A 387 4.59 17.24 -0.84
CA PHE A 387 5.19 17.80 -2.07
C PHE A 387 6.64 17.34 -2.25
N TYR A 388 7.11 17.38 -3.50
CA TYR A 388 8.50 17.05 -3.85
C TYR A 388 9.33 18.33 -3.85
N LEU A 389 10.48 18.28 -3.18
CA LEU A 389 11.43 19.37 -3.04
C LEU A 389 12.75 18.94 -3.65
N GLN A 390 13.34 19.74 -4.54
CA GLN A 390 14.61 19.41 -5.20
C GLN A 390 15.61 20.55 -5.08
N ASP A 391 16.87 20.20 -4.81
CA ASP A 391 17.99 21.15 -4.73
C ASP A 391 18.20 21.80 -6.12
N PRO A 392 18.14 23.14 -6.25
CA PRO A 392 18.42 23.82 -7.51
C PRO A 392 19.90 23.82 -7.92
N ALA A 393 20.80 23.40 -7.03
CA ALA A 393 22.25 23.32 -7.25
C ALA A 393 22.76 21.89 -6.98
N PRO A 394 22.39 20.92 -7.83
CA PRO A 394 22.78 19.52 -7.66
C PRO A 394 24.30 19.35 -7.72
N ASP A 395 24.82 18.33 -7.04
CA ASP A 395 26.21 17.94 -7.16
C ASP A 395 26.47 17.10 -8.44
N SER A 396 27.64 16.47 -8.52
CA SER A 396 28.02 15.59 -9.63
C SER A 396 28.06 14.11 -9.25
N ASP A 397 27.57 13.75 -8.07
CA ASP A 397 27.61 12.40 -7.54
C ASP A 397 26.36 11.64 -8.00
N GLU A 398 26.56 10.63 -8.83
CA GLU A 398 25.45 9.86 -9.37
C GLU A 398 24.82 8.90 -8.36
N GLY A 399 25.44 8.72 -7.19
CA GLY A 399 24.93 7.87 -6.12
C GLY A 399 23.99 8.55 -5.13
N THR A 400 23.70 9.85 -5.29
CA THR A 400 22.81 10.57 -4.38
C THR A 400 21.66 11.22 -5.14
N SER A 401 20.46 11.15 -4.55
CA SER A 401 19.34 11.96 -5.01
C SER A 401 19.46 13.39 -4.48
N GLU A 402 19.05 14.33 -5.33
CA GLU A 402 18.99 15.77 -5.02
C GLU A 402 17.57 16.23 -4.70
N ALA A 403 16.63 15.30 -4.54
CA ALA A 403 15.25 15.57 -4.22
C ALA A 403 14.75 14.72 -3.05
N ILE A 404 13.69 15.18 -2.41
CA ILE A 404 13.07 14.51 -1.27
C ILE A 404 11.57 14.78 -1.26
N PHE A 405 10.80 13.84 -0.74
CA PHE A 405 9.38 14.06 -0.46
C PHE A 405 9.20 14.70 0.92
N VAL A 406 8.38 15.74 1.00
CA VAL A 406 8.02 16.42 2.26
C VAL A 406 6.58 16.09 2.60
N PHE A 407 6.37 15.30 3.65
CA PHE A 407 5.07 14.83 4.09
C PHE A 407 4.39 15.84 5.02
N THR A 408 3.21 16.32 4.61
CA THR A 408 2.42 17.32 5.35
C THR A 408 1.13 16.76 5.94
N SER A 409 0.86 15.45 5.80
CA SER A 409 -0.37 14.74 6.23
C SER A 409 -1.69 15.22 5.61
N SER A 410 -1.64 16.29 4.82
CA SER A 410 -2.77 16.96 4.19
C SER A 410 -2.28 17.77 2.99
N ALA A 411 -3.20 18.32 2.19
CA ALA A 411 -2.84 19.04 0.97
C ALA A 411 -1.94 20.24 1.30
N PRO A 412 -0.74 20.33 0.72
CA PRO A 412 0.21 21.38 1.07
C PRO A 412 -0.22 22.74 0.52
N THR A 413 0.10 23.81 1.27
CA THR A 413 -0.24 25.20 0.92
C THR A 413 0.74 25.85 -0.05
N VAL A 414 1.92 25.24 -0.28
CA VAL A 414 2.95 25.72 -1.21
C VAL A 414 2.54 25.53 -2.68
N ALA A 415 3.18 26.28 -3.57
CA ALA A 415 3.04 26.20 -5.01
C ALA A 415 4.29 25.58 -5.67
N VAL A 416 4.08 24.90 -6.81
CA VAL A 416 5.19 24.47 -7.67
C VAL A 416 5.98 25.72 -8.12
N GLY A 417 7.31 25.67 -8.00
CA GLY A 417 8.22 26.81 -8.22
C GLY A 417 8.45 27.69 -6.99
N ASP A 418 7.87 27.38 -5.83
CA ASP A 418 8.29 28.01 -4.57
C ASP A 418 9.69 27.51 -4.18
N SER A 419 10.56 28.43 -3.76
CA SER A 419 11.84 28.13 -3.11
C SER A 419 11.64 28.20 -1.61
N LEU A 420 12.03 27.13 -0.92
CA LEU A 420 11.73 26.92 0.49
C LEU A 420 13.02 26.63 1.27
N THR A 421 12.96 26.87 2.59
CA THR A 421 13.71 26.07 3.56
C THR A 421 12.73 25.22 4.37
N VAL A 422 13.10 23.96 4.61
CA VAL A 422 12.30 22.99 5.35
C VAL A 422 13.13 22.41 6.50
N SER A 423 12.58 22.40 7.71
CA SER A 423 13.15 21.69 8.86
C SER A 423 12.16 20.62 9.33
N GLY A 424 12.63 19.48 9.81
CA GLY A 424 11.75 18.40 10.24
C GLY A 424 12.52 17.11 10.53
N THR A 425 11.79 16.02 10.78
CA THR A 425 12.39 14.71 11.07
C THR A 425 12.41 13.86 9.81
N VAL A 426 13.56 13.30 9.47
CA VAL A 426 13.70 12.36 8.36
C VAL A 426 13.17 10.99 8.79
N THR A 427 12.37 10.36 7.94
CA THR A 427 11.78 9.04 8.20
C THR A 427 11.74 8.19 6.94
N GLU A 428 11.79 6.88 7.14
CA GLU A 428 11.57 5.87 6.09
C GLU A 428 10.09 5.46 6.04
N PHE A 429 9.40 5.79 4.96
CA PHE A 429 8.01 5.39 4.74
C PHE A 429 7.94 4.19 3.80
N ILE A 430 7.34 3.08 4.23
CA ILE A 430 7.14 1.90 3.36
C ILE A 430 5.74 1.96 2.75
N PRO A 431 5.59 2.19 1.42
CA PRO A 431 4.27 2.21 0.78
C PRO A 431 3.53 0.89 0.97
N GLY A 432 2.28 0.96 1.42
CA GLY A 432 1.47 -0.23 1.73
C GLY A 432 1.86 -0.98 3.03
N GLY A 433 2.91 -0.54 3.73
CA GLY A 433 3.36 -1.06 5.01
C GLY A 433 4.39 -2.20 4.91
N ALA A 434 5.07 -2.49 6.02
CA ALA A 434 6.23 -3.38 6.08
C ALA A 434 5.99 -4.83 5.59
N SER A 435 4.75 -5.33 5.60
CA SER A 435 4.43 -6.69 5.15
C SER A 435 4.44 -6.86 3.63
N THR A 436 4.54 -5.77 2.87
CA THR A 436 4.50 -5.80 1.40
C THR A 436 5.81 -6.27 0.77
N GLY A 437 6.93 -6.21 1.51
CA GLY A 437 8.27 -6.44 0.95
C GLY A 437 8.78 -5.28 0.08
N ASN A 438 8.10 -4.14 0.11
CA ASN A 438 8.49 -2.91 -0.57
C ASN A 438 9.73 -2.27 0.05
N LEU A 439 10.49 -1.53 -0.77
CA LEU A 439 11.43 -0.51 -0.29
C LEU A 439 10.71 0.57 0.52
N SER A 440 11.46 1.26 1.37
CA SER A 440 11.01 2.53 1.95
C SER A 440 11.29 3.68 0.99
N ILE A 441 10.69 4.83 1.30
CA ILE A 441 10.95 6.12 0.67
C ILE A 441 11.45 7.05 1.76
N THR A 442 12.49 7.82 1.46
CA THR A 442 12.99 8.84 2.38
C THR A 442 12.08 10.08 2.33
N GLU A 443 11.52 10.47 3.48
CA GLU A 443 10.68 11.67 3.58
C GLU A 443 11.01 12.54 4.81
N ILE A 444 10.69 13.83 4.73
CA ILE A 444 10.69 14.76 5.88
C ILE A 444 9.27 14.85 6.45
N THR A 445 9.11 14.54 7.73
CA THR A 445 7.85 14.60 8.46
C THR A 445 7.85 15.71 9.51
N SER A 446 6.64 16.08 9.97
CA SER A 446 6.40 17.23 10.86
C SER A 446 7.10 18.52 10.39
N PRO A 447 6.99 18.90 9.10
CA PRO A 447 7.84 19.92 8.52
C PRO A 447 7.47 21.33 8.99
N ALA A 448 8.48 22.10 9.39
CA ALA A 448 8.44 23.55 9.48
C ALA A 448 8.92 24.14 8.14
N ILE A 449 8.05 24.90 7.47
CA ILE A 449 8.26 25.35 6.09
C ILE A 449 8.34 26.88 6.05
N THR A 450 9.43 27.40 5.49
CA THR A 450 9.59 28.84 5.22
C THR A 450 9.68 29.07 3.72
N VAL A 451 8.76 29.85 3.16
CA VAL A 451 8.79 30.26 1.74
C VAL A 451 9.76 31.44 1.59
N ILE A 452 10.82 31.24 0.81
CA ILE A 452 11.84 32.26 0.54
C ILE A 452 11.45 33.11 -0.67
N SER A 453 10.95 32.46 -1.73
CA SER A 453 10.47 33.14 -2.94
C SER A 453 9.51 32.23 -3.74
N SER A 454 8.77 32.81 -4.68
CA SER A 454 7.77 32.09 -5.49
C SER A 454 7.97 32.32 -6.98
N GLY A 455 7.52 31.37 -7.81
CA GLY A 455 7.56 31.47 -9.26
C GLY A 455 8.95 31.28 -9.87
N ASN A 456 9.83 30.56 -9.17
CA ASN A 456 11.16 30.23 -9.65
C ASN A 456 11.10 29.21 -10.79
N PRO A 457 12.09 29.22 -11.71
CA PRO A 457 12.24 28.13 -12.67
C PRO A 457 12.50 26.81 -11.94
N LEU A 458 11.93 25.72 -12.45
CA LEU A 458 12.19 24.39 -11.91
C LEU A 458 13.61 23.93 -12.27
N PRO A 459 14.26 23.11 -11.42
CA PRO A 459 15.49 22.42 -11.79
C PRO A 459 15.31 21.65 -13.11
N ALA A 460 16.34 21.67 -13.96
CA ALA A 460 16.31 20.92 -15.22
C ALA A 460 16.11 19.42 -14.92
N PRO A 461 15.32 18.69 -15.74
CA PRO A 461 15.06 17.30 -15.44
C PRO A 461 16.31 16.47 -15.77
N MET A 462 16.65 15.50 -14.93
CA MET A 462 17.74 14.57 -15.27
C MET A 462 17.24 13.55 -16.30
N VAL A 463 18.04 13.30 -17.33
CA VAL A 463 17.68 12.34 -18.38
C VAL A 463 18.01 10.92 -17.90
N ILE A 464 17.01 10.02 -17.97
CA ILE A 464 17.22 8.57 -17.92
C ILE A 464 17.39 8.10 -19.37
N GLY A 465 18.55 7.55 -19.68
CA GLY A 465 18.97 7.16 -21.03
C GLY A 465 20.13 8.00 -21.58
N VAL A 466 20.28 7.98 -22.91
CA VAL A 466 21.36 8.65 -23.64
C VAL A 466 21.32 10.16 -23.38
N GLY A 467 22.47 10.70 -22.97
CA GLY A 467 22.62 12.12 -22.61
C GLY A 467 22.39 12.42 -21.12
N GLY A 468 22.02 11.42 -20.33
CA GLY A 468 22.05 11.46 -18.86
C GLY A 468 22.61 10.16 -18.30
N ARG A 469 21.94 9.56 -17.31
CA ARG A 469 22.35 8.28 -16.70
C ARG A 469 21.63 7.12 -17.40
N VAL A 470 22.36 6.07 -17.76
CA VAL A 470 21.80 4.90 -18.47
C VAL A 470 21.56 3.77 -17.46
N PRO A 471 20.35 3.20 -17.36
CA PRO A 471 20.08 2.13 -16.42
C PRO A 471 20.86 0.87 -16.79
N PRO A 472 21.27 0.05 -15.79
CA PRO A 472 21.68 -1.32 -16.02
C PRO A 472 20.62 -2.11 -16.79
N THR A 473 21.04 -3.12 -17.55
CA THR A 473 20.15 -3.85 -18.48
C THR A 473 20.04 -5.34 -18.19
N GLN A 474 20.53 -5.80 -17.03
CA GLN A 474 20.52 -7.23 -16.65
C GLN A 474 20.31 -7.41 -15.15
N VAL A 475 21.12 -6.73 -14.34
CA VAL A 475 21.15 -6.92 -12.89
C VAL A 475 20.23 -5.92 -12.21
N ILE A 476 19.26 -6.43 -11.45
CA ILE A 476 18.50 -5.60 -10.51
C ILE A 476 19.34 -5.35 -9.26
N ASP A 477 19.91 -6.42 -8.71
CA ASP A 477 20.83 -6.46 -7.57
C ASP A 477 21.64 -7.77 -7.67
N ASP A 478 22.94 -7.73 -7.36
CA ASP A 478 23.78 -8.94 -7.31
C ASP A 478 24.43 -9.24 -5.95
N ASP A 479 24.23 -8.38 -4.94
CA ASP A 479 24.90 -8.48 -3.64
C ASP A 479 23.97 -8.52 -2.42
N GLY A 480 22.66 -8.48 -2.62
CA GLY A 480 21.65 -8.49 -1.57
C GLY A 480 21.50 -7.16 -0.84
N LEU A 481 21.61 -6.03 -1.56
CA LEU A 481 21.54 -4.66 -1.06
C LEU A 481 22.62 -4.32 -0.02
N THR A 482 23.79 -4.93 -0.13
CA THR A 482 24.90 -4.74 0.81
C THR A 482 25.88 -3.65 0.38
N SER A 483 25.96 -3.34 -0.91
CA SER A 483 26.62 -2.15 -1.43
C SER A 483 25.63 -1.30 -2.24
N PHE A 484 25.98 -0.03 -2.45
CA PHE A 484 25.17 0.90 -3.24
C PHE A 484 25.93 1.22 -4.53
N ASP A 485 25.57 0.54 -5.62
CA ASP A 485 26.19 0.61 -6.95
C ASP A 485 25.14 0.90 -8.05
N PRO A 486 24.74 2.17 -8.24
CA PRO A 486 23.79 2.54 -9.29
C PRO A 486 24.30 2.32 -10.73
N ALA A 487 25.58 2.00 -10.92
CA ALA A 487 26.11 1.68 -12.25
C ALA A 487 25.98 0.18 -12.58
N GLY A 488 25.96 -0.68 -11.57
CA GLY A 488 25.77 -2.13 -11.69
C GLY A 488 24.32 -2.57 -11.49
N ASP A 489 23.64 -1.96 -10.52
CA ASP A 489 22.37 -2.45 -9.98
C ASP A 489 21.20 -1.53 -10.34
N GLY A 490 20.20 -2.11 -11.01
CA GLY A 490 19.00 -1.37 -11.40
C GLY A 490 18.24 -0.79 -10.21
N ILE A 491 18.25 -1.47 -9.06
CA ILE A 491 17.56 -0.99 -7.85
C ILE A 491 18.22 0.26 -7.29
N ASP A 492 19.56 0.30 -7.21
CA ASP A 492 20.32 1.47 -6.78
C ASP A 492 20.28 2.60 -7.80
N PHE A 493 20.23 2.25 -9.09
CA PHE A 493 20.09 3.23 -10.16
C PHE A 493 18.85 4.10 -9.96
N TYR A 494 17.69 3.49 -9.75
CA TYR A 494 16.45 4.23 -9.53
C TYR A 494 16.38 4.85 -8.13
N GLU A 495 16.96 4.21 -7.11
CA GLU A 495 17.07 4.80 -5.77
C GLU A 495 17.87 6.11 -5.79
N SER A 496 18.93 6.18 -6.61
CA SER A 496 19.71 7.42 -6.81
C SER A 496 18.93 8.58 -7.42
N PHE A 497 17.70 8.31 -7.87
CA PHE A 497 16.76 9.26 -8.45
C PHE A 497 15.54 9.54 -7.57
N GLU A 498 15.45 8.96 -6.37
CA GLU A 498 14.26 9.07 -5.50
C GLU A 498 13.78 10.53 -5.41
N ALA A 499 12.50 10.78 -5.64
CA ALA A 499 11.85 12.10 -5.68
C ALA A 499 12.34 13.08 -6.77
N MET A 500 13.39 12.77 -7.54
CA MET A 500 13.98 13.69 -8.50
C MET A 500 13.06 13.91 -9.70
N ARG A 501 13.06 15.15 -10.21
CA ARG A 501 12.49 15.45 -11.52
C ARG A 501 13.36 14.86 -12.63
N VAL A 502 12.79 13.92 -13.37
CA VAL A 502 13.45 13.13 -14.42
C VAL A 502 12.73 13.24 -15.77
N GLN A 503 13.46 12.92 -16.84
CA GLN A 503 12.98 12.94 -18.22
C GLN A 503 13.38 11.65 -18.95
N VAL A 504 12.45 11.09 -19.71
CA VAL A 504 12.69 9.97 -20.61
C VAL A 504 12.51 10.44 -22.05
N ASN A 505 13.56 10.29 -22.86
CA ASN A 505 13.53 10.62 -24.28
C ASN A 505 13.07 9.42 -25.11
N GLY A 506 12.32 9.67 -26.18
CA GLY A 506 11.95 8.62 -27.15
C GLY A 506 11.28 7.40 -26.50
N ALA A 507 10.48 7.62 -25.45
CA ALA A 507 9.86 6.53 -24.69
C ALA A 507 9.07 5.61 -25.62
N VAL A 508 9.40 4.32 -25.62
CA VAL A 508 8.70 3.27 -26.40
C VAL A 508 8.08 2.26 -25.44
N ALA A 509 6.81 1.95 -25.64
CA ALA A 509 6.06 1.04 -24.78
C ALA A 509 6.57 -0.40 -24.90
N THR A 510 6.79 -1.07 -23.76
CA THR A 510 7.00 -2.52 -23.67
C THR A 510 5.81 -3.25 -23.07
N SER A 511 4.84 -2.52 -22.52
CA SER A 511 3.54 -3.05 -22.13
C SER A 511 2.42 -2.38 -22.93
N PRO A 512 1.25 -3.02 -23.09
CA PRO A 512 0.02 -2.27 -23.31
C PRO A 512 -0.26 -1.34 -22.11
N THR A 513 -1.05 -0.28 -22.31
CA THR A 513 -1.50 0.57 -21.20
C THR A 513 -2.39 -0.22 -20.25
N LEU A 514 -1.97 -0.29 -18.99
CA LEU A 514 -2.76 -0.85 -17.90
C LEU A 514 -3.71 0.22 -17.36
N THR A 515 -4.97 -0.15 -17.11
CA THR A 515 -5.98 0.74 -16.53
C THR A 515 -6.51 0.12 -15.25
N PHE A 516 -6.61 0.91 -14.19
CA PHE A 516 -7.07 0.46 -12.88
C PHE A 516 -8.46 1.04 -12.57
N ASN A 517 -9.26 0.33 -11.77
CA ASN A 517 -10.56 0.87 -11.37
C ASN A 517 -10.41 1.93 -10.27
N GLU A 518 -11.38 2.86 -10.20
CA GLU A 518 -11.40 3.90 -9.17
C GLU A 518 -11.30 3.29 -7.75
N GLY A 519 -10.28 3.71 -7.00
CA GLY A 519 -10.06 3.30 -5.61
C GLY A 519 -9.19 2.04 -5.43
N GLU A 520 -8.74 1.40 -6.51
CA GLU A 520 -7.73 0.34 -6.45
C GLU A 520 -6.31 0.91 -6.26
N SER A 521 -6.07 2.10 -6.81
CA SER A 521 -4.82 2.84 -6.63
C SER A 521 -5.05 4.35 -6.73
N ASP A 522 -4.04 5.15 -6.37
CA ASP A 522 -4.04 6.60 -6.63
C ASP A 522 -3.83 6.92 -8.13
N GLU A 523 -3.50 5.92 -8.95
CA GLU A 523 -3.30 5.98 -10.40
C GLU A 523 -4.54 5.47 -11.15
N ASN A 524 -4.83 6.06 -12.31
CA ASN A 524 -5.85 5.53 -13.22
C ASN A 524 -5.23 4.61 -14.26
N SER A 525 -3.95 4.81 -14.59
CA SER A 525 -3.28 4.06 -15.63
C SER A 525 -1.77 3.99 -15.44
N GLU A 526 -1.15 2.95 -16.02
CA GLU A 526 0.29 2.75 -16.03
C GLU A 526 0.76 2.28 -17.42
N ILE A 527 1.94 2.75 -17.84
CA ILE A 527 2.59 2.29 -19.07
C ILE A 527 4.06 2.03 -18.75
N ILE A 528 4.56 0.87 -19.14
CA ILE A 528 5.98 0.55 -19.01
C ILE A 528 6.67 0.84 -20.33
N VAL A 529 7.76 1.59 -20.26
CA VAL A 529 8.52 2.05 -21.44
C VAL A 529 10.01 1.76 -21.30
N LEU A 530 10.70 1.85 -22.44
CA LEU A 530 12.16 2.01 -22.49
C LEU A 530 12.51 3.40 -23.01
N ALA A 531 13.63 3.93 -22.53
CA ALA A 531 14.22 5.15 -23.06
C ALA A 531 14.78 4.94 -24.49
N ASP A 532 14.96 6.04 -25.21
CA ASP A 532 15.69 6.13 -26.48
C ASP A 532 15.22 5.15 -27.57
N GLY A 533 13.91 4.91 -27.64
CA GLY A 533 13.33 3.94 -28.58
C GLY A 533 13.73 2.49 -28.30
N GLY A 534 14.20 2.20 -27.08
CA GLY A 534 14.74 0.90 -26.68
C GLY A 534 16.18 0.69 -27.10
N ALA A 535 16.91 1.74 -27.51
CA ALA A 535 18.34 1.63 -27.79
C ALA A 535 19.11 1.29 -26.50
N GLY A 536 19.97 0.26 -26.57
CA GLY A 536 20.74 -0.21 -25.41
C GLY A 536 20.04 -1.29 -24.58
N ALA A 537 18.72 -1.46 -24.74
CA ALA A 537 17.99 -2.56 -24.13
C ALA A 537 18.47 -3.92 -24.64
N ALA A 538 18.38 -4.93 -23.79
CA ALA A 538 19.13 -6.14 -24.02
C ALA A 538 18.52 -7.08 -25.08
N LEU A 539 17.46 -7.86 -24.80
CA LEU A 539 16.74 -8.66 -25.82
C LEU A 539 15.32 -8.14 -26.02
N ARG A 540 15.09 -7.51 -27.17
CA ARG A 540 13.78 -7.01 -27.59
C ARG A 540 12.99 -8.10 -28.33
N THR A 541 11.66 -8.08 -28.21
CA THR A 541 10.81 -8.93 -29.06
C THR A 541 10.82 -8.42 -30.51
N THR A 542 10.48 -9.28 -31.47
CA THR A 542 10.29 -8.88 -32.88
C THR A 542 9.19 -7.82 -33.06
N ARG A 543 8.32 -7.68 -32.04
CA ARG A 543 7.12 -6.84 -32.04
C ARG A 543 7.22 -5.64 -31.07
N GLY A 544 8.39 -5.39 -30.49
CA GLY A 544 8.68 -4.16 -29.75
C GLY A 544 8.58 -4.24 -28.22
N GLY A 545 8.38 -5.43 -27.67
CA GLY A 545 8.47 -5.73 -26.23
C GLY A 545 9.92 -5.99 -25.78
N ILE A 546 10.09 -6.49 -24.57
CA ILE A 546 11.40 -6.86 -24.00
C ILE A 546 11.30 -8.17 -23.24
N VAL A 547 12.21 -9.10 -23.50
CA VAL A 547 12.10 -10.52 -23.11
C VAL A 547 12.80 -10.77 -21.78
N ILE A 548 12.14 -11.48 -20.86
CA ILE A 548 12.77 -12.00 -19.64
C ILE A 548 13.73 -13.16 -19.94
N ARG A 549 14.84 -13.24 -19.20
CA ARG A 549 15.84 -14.31 -19.37
C ARG A 549 16.34 -14.81 -18.01
N PRO A 550 16.99 -16.00 -17.96
CA PRO A 550 17.64 -16.45 -16.73
C PRO A 550 18.63 -15.38 -16.22
N GLY A 551 18.37 -14.84 -15.03
CA GLY A 551 19.19 -13.81 -14.40
C GLY A 551 19.03 -12.40 -14.97
N ASP A 552 18.03 -12.15 -15.81
CA ASP A 552 17.76 -10.82 -16.37
C ASP A 552 16.25 -10.57 -16.46
N PHE A 553 15.81 -9.64 -15.61
CA PHE A 553 14.41 -9.22 -15.44
C PHE A 553 14.17 -7.79 -15.95
N ASN A 554 15.05 -7.34 -16.87
CA ASN A 554 15.01 -6.06 -17.57
C ASN A 554 14.90 -4.85 -16.61
N PRO A 555 15.96 -4.55 -15.83
CA PRO A 555 15.99 -3.38 -14.97
C PRO A 555 15.86 -2.05 -15.73
N GLU A 556 16.13 -2.01 -17.03
CA GLU A 556 16.00 -0.80 -17.85
C GLU A 556 14.56 -0.34 -18.12
N ARG A 557 13.55 -1.08 -17.64
CA ARG A 557 12.13 -0.72 -17.75
C ARG A 557 11.77 0.44 -16.84
N ILE A 558 11.07 1.41 -17.41
CA ILE A 558 10.62 2.61 -16.69
C ILE A 558 9.10 2.61 -16.65
N PHE A 559 8.53 2.64 -15.46
CA PHE A 559 7.09 2.72 -15.27
C PHE A 559 6.65 4.19 -15.33
N LEU A 560 5.64 4.49 -16.13
CA LEU A 560 4.99 5.80 -16.17
C LEU A 560 3.67 5.70 -15.41
N GLY A 561 3.47 6.59 -14.44
CA GLY A 561 2.24 6.66 -13.64
C GLY A 561 1.56 8.03 -13.73
N ASP A 562 0.24 8.08 -13.53
CA ASP A 562 -0.56 9.31 -13.60
C ASP A 562 -1.13 9.80 -12.26
N ALA A 563 -0.67 9.27 -11.12
CA ALA A 563 -1.16 9.63 -9.78
C ALA A 563 -1.14 11.14 -9.47
N ILE A 564 -0.19 11.88 -10.05
CA ILE A 564 -0.06 13.33 -9.89
C ILE A 564 -0.06 14.06 -11.24
N ALA A 565 -0.62 13.42 -12.27
CA ALA A 565 -0.79 14.04 -13.57
C ALA A 565 -1.64 15.30 -13.47
N ARG A 566 -1.46 16.18 -14.45
CA ARG A 566 -2.23 17.43 -14.53
C ARG A 566 -3.73 17.12 -14.52
N PRO A 567 -4.57 17.93 -13.85
CA PRO A 567 -6.00 17.67 -13.81
C PRO A 567 -6.60 17.42 -15.19
N GLY A 568 -7.23 16.25 -15.38
CA GLY A 568 -7.83 15.81 -16.64
C GLY A 568 -6.87 15.15 -17.64
N GLN A 569 -5.59 14.97 -17.29
CA GLN A 569 -4.63 14.19 -18.07
C GLN A 569 -4.58 12.77 -17.52
N ILE A 570 -4.76 11.80 -18.41
CA ILE A 570 -4.51 10.37 -18.17
C ILE A 570 -3.45 9.89 -19.16
N LEU A 571 -2.79 8.77 -18.87
CA LEU A 571 -1.89 8.16 -19.84
C LEU A 571 -2.67 7.69 -21.09
N PRO A 572 -2.11 7.85 -22.30
CA PRO A 572 -2.77 7.42 -23.52
C PRO A 572 -2.85 5.89 -23.58
N LYS A 573 -3.89 5.36 -24.22
CA LYS A 573 -3.94 3.94 -24.56
C LYS A 573 -2.91 3.63 -25.65
N LEU A 574 -1.91 2.82 -25.33
CA LEU A 574 -0.82 2.38 -26.19
C LEU A 574 -0.76 0.85 -26.24
N ASN A 575 -0.36 0.31 -27.39
CA ASN A 575 0.06 -1.07 -27.53
C ASN A 575 1.59 -1.15 -27.40
N VAL A 576 2.12 -2.36 -27.24
CA VAL A 576 3.57 -2.61 -27.28
C VAL A 576 4.18 -2.03 -28.56
N GLY A 577 5.35 -1.41 -28.44
CA GLY A 577 6.08 -0.78 -29.55
C GLY A 577 5.60 0.62 -29.94
N ASP A 578 4.39 1.05 -29.53
CA ASP A 578 3.96 2.44 -29.70
C ASP A 578 4.91 3.38 -28.92
N SER A 579 5.04 4.62 -29.36
CA SER A 579 6.05 5.55 -28.82
C SER A 579 5.50 6.95 -28.56
N PHE A 580 6.15 7.65 -27.65
CA PHE A 580 5.94 9.08 -27.41
C PHE A 580 6.80 9.90 -28.39
N SER A 581 6.19 10.89 -29.03
CA SER A 581 6.82 11.77 -30.03
C SER A 581 7.75 12.84 -29.44
N GLY A 582 7.84 12.90 -28.11
CA GLY A 582 8.65 13.86 -27.37
C GLY A 582 9.04 13.32 -26.00
N PRO A 583 9.77 14.10 -25.20
CA PRO A 583 10.17 13.69 -23.86
C PRO A 583 8.97 13.56 -22.92
N VAL A 584 8.99 12.54 -22.08
CA VAL A 584 8.06 12.39 -20.94
C VAL A 584 8.80 12.85 -19.68
N VAL A 585 8.19 13.75 -18.92
CA VAL A 585 8.81 14.39 -17.75
C VAL A 585 7.94 14.22 -16.51
N GLY A 586 8.57 13.86 -15.41
CA GLY A 586 7.91 13.53 -14.15
C GLY A 586 8.84 13.62 -12.96
N VAL A 587 8.36 13.21 -11.80
CA VAL A 587 9.21 12.93 -10.62
C VAL A 587 9.28 11.43 -10.41
N LEU A 588 10.44 10.91 -10.04
CA LEU A 588 10.56 9.50 -9.70
C LEU A 588 10.02 9.27 -8.29
N ASP A 589 9.25 8.20 -8.16
CA ASP A 589 8.64 7.77 -6.91
C ASP A 589 8.69 6.23 -6.84
N TYR A 590 8.19 5.65 -5.76
CA TYR A 590 8.16 4.21 -5.55
C TYR A 590 6.81 3.78 -5.00
N SER A 591 6.18 2.78 -5.63
CA SER A 591 4.96 2.17 -5.09
C SER A 591 4.71 0.80 -5.71
N PHE A 592 3.96 -0.05 -5.00
CA PHE A 592 3.60 -1.39 -5.47
C PHE A 592 4.80 -2.22 -5.99
N GLY A 593 5.95 -2.12 -5.32
CA GLY A 593 7.12 -2.93 -5.67
C GLY A 593 7.95 -2.41 -6.85
N ASN A 594 7.69 -1.18 -7.34
CA ASN A 594 8.33 -0.64 -8.54
C ASN A 594 8.61 0.86 -8.41
N PHE A 595 9.69 1.31 -9.03
CA PHE A 595 9.96 2.72 -9.27
C PHE A 595 9.10 3.25 -10.42
N LYS A 596 8.46 4.39 -10.23
CA LYS A 596 7.53 5.01 -11.16
C LYS A 596 7.89 6.46 -11.43
N LEU A 597 8.00 6.82 -12.70
CA LEU A 597 8.02 8.21 -13.15
C LEU A 597 6.58 8.71 -13.16
N LEU A 598 6.24 9.51 -12.17
CA LEU A 598 4.93 10.13 -12.08
C LEU A 598 4.90 11.39 -12.93
N VAL A 599 4.07 11.38 -13.97
CA VAL A 599 4.05 12.42 -14.99
C VAL A 599 3.55 13.73 -14.40
N THR A 600 4.32 14.82 -14.57
CA THR A 600 3.96 16.16 -14.04
C THR A 600 3.76 17.19 -15.16
N GLU A 601 4.24 16.89 -16.36
CA GLU A 601 4.12 17.75 -17.54
C GLU A 601 3.04 17.29 -18.51
N THR A 602 2.73 18.15 -19.48
CA THR A 602 1.84 17.79 -20.57
C THR A 602 2.48 16.68 -21.39
N LEU A 603 1.78 15.56 -21.53
CA LEU A 603 2.25 14.43 -22.33
C LEU A 603 2.42 14.84 -23.81
N PRO A 604 3.50 14.42 -24.47
CA PRO A 604 3.66 14.61 -25.90
C PRO A 604 2.68 13.73 -26.70
N GLY A 605 2.53 13.99 -28.00
CA GLY A 605 1.74 13.13 -28.87
C GLY A 605 2.35 11.73 -28.99
N THR A 606 1.58 10.76 -29.47
CA THR A 606 2.02 9.36 -29.62
C THR A 606 2.09 8.95 -31.09
N ALA A 607 2.88 7.92 -31.39
CA ALA A 607 3.01 7.32 -32.71
C ALA A 607 2.86 5.81 -32.60
N SER A 608 1.97 5.23 -33.41
CA SER A 608 1.74 3.79 -33.38
C SER A 608 2.83 3.02 -34.13
N ALA A 609 3.22 1.86 -33.59
CA ALA A 609 4.05 0.86 -34.27
C ALA A 609 3.28 0.08 -35.35
N GLY A 610 1.96 0.20 -35.40
CA GLY A 610 1.11 -0.50 -36.38
C GLY A 610 0.97 -1.99 -36.11
N LEU A 611 1.10 -2.43 -34.84
CA LEU A 611 0.85 -3.82 -34.47
C LEU A 611 -0.58 -4.24 -34.81
N THR A 612 -0.70 -5.47 -35.30
CA THR A 612 -1.99 -6.12 -35.55
C THR A 612 -1.99 -7.52 -34.92
N PRO A 613 -3.14 -7.99 -34.40
CA PRO A 613 -3.27 -9.35 -33.90
C PRO A 613 -2.83 -10.37 -34.95
N GLU A 614 -2.02 -11.34 -34.55
CA GLU A 614 -1.47 -12.36 -35.43
C GLU A 614 -2.52 -13.40 -35.81
N GLN A 615 -2.38 -13.95 -37.03
CA GLN A 615 -3.10 -15.14 -37.44
C GLN A 615 -2.09 -16.26 -37.69
N THR A 616 -2.31 -17.42 -37.06
CA THR A 616 -1.40 -18.56 -37.20
C THR A 616 -1.25 -18.99 -38.66
N THR A 617 -0.05 -19.40 -39.04
CA THR A 617 0.18 -20.06 -40.34
C THR A 617 -0.06 -21.56 -40.29
N LEU A 618 -0.12 -22.15 -39.09
CA LEU A 618 -0.40 -23.56 -38.89
C LEU A 618 -1.85 -23.87 -39.27
N ALA A 619 -2.05 -25.05 -39.83
CA ALA A 619 -3.36 -25.50 -40.27
C ALA A 619 -3.53 -26.98 -39.98
N ALA A 620 -4.73 -27.35 -39.56
CA ALA A 620 -5.16 -28.73 -39.50
C ALA A 620 -5.15 -29.35 -40.92
N GLY A 621 -4.95 -30.67 -40.99
CA GLY A 621 -4.89 -31.39 -42.25
C GLY A 621 -5.27 -32.86 -42.09
N GLY A 622 -5.21 -33.62 -43.17
CA GLY A 622 -5.66 -35.02 -43.16
C GLY A 622 -4.91 -35.89 -42.14
N SER A 623 -3.60 -35.66 -41.97
CA SER A 623 -2.77 -36.30 -40.93
C SER A 623 -2.30 -35.34 -39.85
N GLN A 624 -2.53 -34.04 -40.02
CA GLN A 624 -2.09 -32.99 -39.10
C GLN A 624 -3.21 -32.66 -38.11
N LEU A 625 -2.94 -32.84 -36.83
CA LEU A 625 -3.79 -32.40 -35.72
C LEU A 625 -3.30 -31.02 -35.24
N THR A 626 -4.21 -30.08 -34.98
CA THR A 626 -3.89 -28.84 -34.26
C THR A 626 -4.42 -28.84 -32.85
N ILE A 627 -3.62 -28.41 -31.89
CA ILE A 627 -4.00 -28.29 -30.47
C ILE A 627 -3.46 -26.98 -29.90
N ALA A 628 -4.30 -26.24 -29.16
CA ALA A 628 -3.91 -24.96 -28.55
C ALA A 628 -4.22 -24.94 -27.06
N SER A 629 -3.43 -24.16 -26.31
CA SER A 629 -3.78 -23.70 -24.96
C SER A 629 -4.28 -22.26 -25.06
N PHE A 630 -5.34 -21.90 -24.32
CA PHE A 630 -5.81 -20.52 -24.26
C PHE A 630 -6.42 -20.22 -22.90
N ASN A 631 -5.73 -19.41 -22.10
CA ASN A 631 -6.30 -18.80 -20.91
C ASN A 631 -7.32 -17.73 -21.36
N VAL A 632 -8.56 -17.80 -20.86
CA VAL A 632 -9.64 -16.87 -21.22
C VAL A 632 -10.07 -15.97 -20.06
N GLU A 633 -9.21 -15.81 -19.04
CA GLU A 633 -9.28 -14.87 -17.90
C GLU A 633 -10.71 -14.69 -17.32
N ASN A 634 -11.10 -15.54 -16.36
CA ASN A 634 -12.40 -15.57 -15.69
C ASN A 634 -13.67 -15.53 -16.58
N LEU A 635 -13.64 -16.08 -17.80
CA LEU A 635 -14.76 -16.00 -18.75
C LEU A 635 -16.08 -16.57 -18.19
N ASP A 636 -17.14 -15.74 -18.13
CA ASP A 636 -18.48 -16.12 -17.68
C ASP A 636 -19.61 -15.72 -18.67
N PRO A 637 -20.86 -16.20 -18.51
CA PRO A 637 -21.96 -15.89 -19.45
C PRO A 637 -22.31 -14.40 -19.60
N GLY A 638 -21.93 -13.57 -18.62
CA GLY A 638 -22.09 -12.12 -18.66
C GLY A 638 -21.20 -11.42 -19.69
N ASP A 639 -20.11 -12.07 -20.12
CA ASP A 639 -19.06 -11.52 -20.99
C ASP A 639 -19.42 -11.55 -22.49
N THR A 640 -20.65 -11.20 -22.84
CA THR A 640 -21.20 -11.41 -24.19
C THR A 640 -20.35 -10.84 -25.34
N GLU A 641 -19.76 -9.65 -25.19
CA GLU A 641 -18.88 -9.04 -26.20
C GLU A 641 -17.53 -9.77 -26.31
N ARG A 642 -16.96 -10.15 -25.17
CA ARG A 642 -15.69 -10.87 -25.11
C ARG A 642 -15.82 -12.31 -25.59
N ILE A 643 -16.93 -12.99 -25.31
CA ILE A 643 -17.30 -14.28 -25.92
C ILE A 643 -17.32 -14.17 -27.46
N ALA A 644 -17.91 -13.10 -28.00
CA ALA A 644 -17.93 -12.88 -29.45
C ALA A 644 -16.53 -12.61 -30.02
N GLY A 645 -15.69 -11.85 -29.30
CA GLY A 645 -14.30 -11.62 -29.65
C GLY A 645 -13.46 -12.91 -29.63
N LEU A 646 -13.54 -13.69 -28.56
CA LEU A 646 -12.87 -14.99 -28.44
C LEU A 646 -13.33 -15.95 -29.53
N ALA A 647 -14.62 -15.97 -29.87
CA ALA A 647 -15.14 -16.78 -30.96
C ALA A 647 -14.51 -16.39 -32.32
N ALA A 648 -14.35 -15.09 -32.58
CA ALA A 648 -13.67 -14.59 -33.76
C ALA A 648 -12.17 -14.92 -33.75
N ALA A 649 -11.48 -14.80 -32.62
CA ALA A 649 -10.07 -15.16 -32.46
C ALA A 649 -9.83 -16.66 -32.68
N VAL A 650 -10.65 -17.53 -32.07
CA VAL A 650 -10.57 -18.99 -32.25
C VAL A 650 -10.79 -19.38 -33.72
N THR A 651 -11.71 -18.73 -34.41
CA THR A 651 -12.05 -19.08 -35.81
C THR A 651 -11.08 -18.46 -36.82
N GLY A 652 -10.74 -17.20 -36.63
CA GLY A 652 -9.89 -16.41 -37.51
C GLY A 652 -8.41 -16.60 -37.19
N ASN A 653 -7.96 -16.11 -36.04
CA ASN A 653 -6.56 -16.05 -35.63
C ASN A 653 -5.97 -17.45 -35.39
N LEU A 654 -6.68 -18.34 -34.69
CA LEU A 654 -6.24 -19.71 -34.40
C LEU A 654 -6.64 -20.75 -35.48
N LYS A 655 -7.42 -20.35 -36.48
CA LYS A 655 -7.92 -21.22 -37.56
C LYS A 655 -8.64 -22.49 -37.07
N SER A 656 -9.44 -22.36 -36.01
CA SER A 656 -10.26 -23.42 -35.41
C SER A 656 -9.47 -24.70 -35.08
N PRO A 657 -8.62 -24.69 -34.03
CA PRO A 657 -7.84 -25.86 -33.62
C PRO A 657 -8.70 -27.12 -33.42
N ASP A 658 -8.17 -28.30 -33.70
CA ASP A 658 -8.92 -29.55 -33.51
C ASP A 658 -9.27 -29.78 -32.03
N ILE A 659 -8.36 -29.39 -31.12
CA ILE A 659 -8.53 -29.40 -29.67
C ILE A 659 -8.06 -28.05 -29.10
N LEU A 660 -8.85 -27.45 -28.22
CA LEU A 660 -8.47 -26.32 -27.38
C LEU A 660 -8.54 -26.75 -25.93
N VAL A 661 -7.52 -26.37 -25.16
CA VAL A 661 -7.50 -26.51 -23.70
C VAL A 661 -7.62 -25.11 -23.12
N LEU A 662 -8.76 -24.84 -22.50
CA LEU A 662 -9.06 -23.54 -21.92
C LEU A 662 -8.74 -23.53 -20.43
N GLN A 663 -8.13 -22.46 -19.95
CA GLN A 663 -7.99 -22.13 -18.53
C GLN A 663 -8.99 -21.03 -18.17
N GLU A 664 -9.15 -20.72 -16.87
CA GLU A 664 -9.88 -19.52 -16.44
C GLU A 664 -11.37 -19.47 -16.87
N VAL A 665 -12.01 -20.63 -17.11
CA VAL A 665 -13.45 -20.69 -17.38
C VAL A 665 -14.23 -20.54 -16.06
N GLN A 666 -15.14 -19.58 -15.95
CA GLN A 666 -15.96 -19.29 -14.77
C GLN A 666 -17.28 -20.08 -14.70
N ASP A 667 -17.93 -19.99 -13.54
CA ASP A 667 -19.20 -20.64 -13.24
C ASP A 667 -20.32 -20.01 -14.08
N ASN A 668 -21.47 -20.68 -14.15
CA ASN A 668 -22.65 -20.18 -14.87
C ASN A 668 -23.20 -18.86 -14.30
N ASN A 669 -22.76 -18.46 -13.11
CA ASN A 669 -23.15 -17.24 -12.40
C ASN A 669 -21.94 -16.29 -12.17
N GLY A 670 -20.82 -16.53 -12.86
CA GLY A 670 -19.58 -15.76 -12.69
C GLY A 670 -19.08 -15.79 -11.23
N PRO A 671 -18.55 -14.69 -10.70
CA PRO A 671 -17.92 -14.65 -9.36
C PRO A 671 -18.90 -14.70 -8.18
N THR A 672 -20.17 -15.04 -8.42
CA THR A 672 -21.18 -15.05 -7.36
C THR A 672 -21.04 -16.28 -6.44
N ASP A 673 -20.59 -16.06 -5.20
CA ASP A 673 -20.43 -17.12 -4.18
C ASP A 673 -21.77 -17.61 -3.61
N ASP A 674 -22.51 -18.42 -4.38
CA ASP A 674 -23.76 -19.06 -3.97
C ASP A 674 -23.73 -20.61 -3.97
N GLY A 675 -22.54 -21.19 -4.20
CA GLY A 675 -22.31 -22.63 -4.28
C GLY A 675 -22.45 -23.22 -5.69
N THR A 676 -22.75 -22.40 -6.71
CA THR A 676 -22.73 -22.83 -8.11
C THR A 676 -21.30 -23.08 -8.57
N VAL A 677 -21.05 -24.27 -9.14
CA VAL A 677 -19.73 -24.69 -9.66
C VAL A 677 -19.80 -25.16 -11.12
N ASP A 678 -20.99 -25.17 -11.72
CA ASP A 678 -21.21 -25.65 -13.08
C ASP A 678 -20.86 -24.55 -14.09
N SER A 679 -20.23 -24.92 -15.22
CA SER A 679 -19.82 -24.00 -16.30
C SER A 679 -20.47 -24.34 -17.66
N THR A 680 -21.53 -25.15 -17.66
CA THR A 680 -22.17 -25.63 -18.91
C THR A 680 -22.70 -24.49 -19.77
N THR A 681 -23.28 -23.45 -19.17
CA THR A 681 -23.82 -22.28 -19.88
C THR A 681 -22.69 -21.48 -20.51
N THR A 682 -21.65 -21.17 -19.74
CA THR A 682 -20.45 -20.46 -20.20
C THR A 682 -19.85 -21.12 -21.46
N LEU A 683 -19.66 -22.44 -21.39
CA LEU A 683 -19.09 -23.22 -22.48
C LEU A 683 -20.04 -23.36 -23.68
N ALA A 684 -21.33 -23.48 -23.44
CA ALA A 684 -22.34 -23.55 -24.50
C ALA A 684 -22.42 -22.23 -25.28
N ASP A 685 -22.35 -21.09 -24.60
CA ASP A 685 -22.39 -19.77 -25.21
C ASP A 685 -21.14 -19.53 -26.07
N LEU A 686 -19.93 -19.86 -25.57
CA LEU A 686 -18.70 -19.79 -26.36
C LEU A 686 -18.74 -20.72 -27.57
N ALA A 687 -19.14 -21.99 -27.41
CA ALA A 687 -19.23 -22.93 -28.52
C ALA A 687 -20.26 -22.48 -29.58
N ALA A 688 -21.40 -21.92 -29.14
CA ALA A 688 -22.41 -21.37 -30.03
C ALA A 688 -21.93 -20.12 -30.78
N ALA A 689 -21.19 -19.24 -30.10
CA ALA A 689 -20.60 -18.05 -30.71
C ALA A 689 -19.57 -18.44 -31.79
N ILE A 690 -18.69 -19.41 -31.51
CA ILE A 690 -17.72 -19.95 -32.48
C ILE A 690 -18.45 -20.51 -33.71
N ALA A 691 -19.46 -21.34 -33.52
CA ALA A 691 -20.26 -21.87 -34.63
C ALA A 691 -20.98 -20.76 -35.41
N GLY A 692 -21.45 -19.72 -34.71
CA GLY A 692 -22.13 -18.56 -35.28
C GLY A 692 -21.26 -17.72 -36.23
N VAL A 693 -19.95 -17.64 -35.99
CA VAL A 693 -18.98 -16.96 -36.87
C VAL A 693 -18.34 -17.88 -37.92
N GLY A 694 -18.85 -19.10 -38.06
CA GLY A 694 -18.42 -20.06 -39.09
C GLY A 694 -17.34 -21.05 -38.65
N GLY A 695 -17.01 -21.08 -37.36
CA GLY A 695 -16.17 -22.12 -36.77
C GLY A 695 -16.92 -23.47 -36.60
N PRO A 696 -16.24 -24.51 -36.10
CA PRO A 696 -16.86 -25.81 -35.89
C PRO A 696 -17.84 -25.79 -34.72
N ALA A 697 -18.81 -26.70 -34.77
CA ALA A 697 -19.65 -27.02 -33.61
C ALA A 697 -18.83 -27.81 -32.60
N TYR A 698 -18.09 -27.11 -31.75
CA TYR A 698 -17.25 -27.69 -30.72
C TYR A 698 -18.08 -28.44 -29.66
N ASN A 699 -17.56 -29.59 -29.21
CA ASN A 699 -18.01 -30.27 -27.99
C ASN A 699 -17.04 -29.94 -26.85
N PHE A 700 -17.49 -30.04 -25.59
CA PHE A 700 -16.63 -29.80 -24.43
C PHE A 700 -16.66 -30.90 -23.37
N ARG A 701 -15.58 -31.01 -22.58
CA ARG A 701 -15.45 -31.87 -21.38
C ARG A 701 -14.75 -31.11 -20.26
N PHE A 702 -15.30 -31.22 -19.06
CA PHE A 702 -14.77 -30.63 -17.83
C PHE A 702 -15.26 -31.44 -16.63
N ILE A 703 -14.68 -31.16 -15.45
CA ILE A 703 -15.13 -31.71 -14.16
C ILE A 703 -15.37 -30.53 -13.23
N ASN A 704 -16.59 -30.47 -12.67
CA ASN A 704 -16.93 -29.44 -11.68
C ASN A 704 -15.95 -29.48 -10.50
N PRO A 705 -15.41 -28.32 -10.10
CA PRO A 705 -14.60 -28.22 -8.91
C PRO A 705 -15.43 -28.46 -7.65
N VAL A 706 -14.75 -28.71 -6.54
CA VAL A 706 -15.38 -28.57 -5.22
C VAL A 706 -15.45 -27.07 -4.92
N ASN A 707 -16.63 -26.61 -4.48
CA ASN A 707 -16.86 -25.19 -4.22
C ASN A 707 -15.79 -24.58 -3.31
N ASN A 708 -15.15 -23.50 -3.77
CA ASN A 708 -14.09 -22.74 -3.12
C ASN A 708 -12.80 -23.51 -2.82
N GLN A 709 -12.47 -24.58 -3.56
CA GLN A 709 -11.24 -25.37 -3.34
C GLN A 709 -10.25 -25.38 -4.53
N ASP A 710 -10.65 -24.90 -5.70
CA ASP A 710 -9.80 -24.92 -6.90
C ASP A 710 -9.11 -23.56 -7.14
N GLY A 711 -9.21 -22.59 -6.22
CA GLY A 711 -8.62 -21.25 -6.34
C GLY A 711 -9.22 -20.42 -7.48
N GLY A 712 -8.75 -19.17 -7.64
CA GLY A 712 -9.23 -18.23 -8.66
C GLY A 712 -9.81 -16.94 -8.09
N GLU A 713 -10.65 -16.26 -8.87
CA GLU A 713 -11.38 -15.07 -8.43
C GLU A 713 -12.25 -15.36 -7.19
N PRO A 714 -12.24 -14.49 -6.16
CA PRO A 714 -13.06 -14.68 -4.96
C PRO A 714 -14.54 -14.91 -5.27
N GLY A 715 -15.06 -16.08 -4.87
CA GLY A 715 -16.46 -16.48 -5.04
C GLY A 715 -16.75 -17.26 -6.32
N GLY A 716 -15.83 -17.25 -7.28
CA GLY A 716 -15.87 -18.07 -8.48
C GLY A 716 -14.99 -19.32 -8.36
N ASN A 717 -15.24 -20.32 -9.21
CA ASN A 717 -14.55 -21.61 -9.17
C ASN A 717 -13.86 -21.98 -10.50
N ILE A 718 -12.90 -21.18 -10.98
CA ILE A 718 -12.30 -21.41 -12.30
C ILE A 718 -11.71 -22.81 -12.50
N ARG A 719 -11.70 -23.28 -13.76
CA ARG A 719 -11.25 -24.63 -14.11
C ARG A 719 -10.57 -24.73 -15.46
N VAL A 720 -9.97 -25.89 -15.70
CA VAL A 720 -9.48 -26.31 -17.01
C VAL A 720 -10.57 -27.05 -17.78
N VAL A 721 -10.70 -26.79 -19.08
CA VAL A 721 -11.72 -27.37 -19.95
C VAL A 721 -11.11 -27.84 -21.27
N PHE A 722 -11.64 -28.94 -21.82
CA PHE A 722 -11.40 -29.30 -23.22
C PHE A 722 -12.55 -28.84 -24.09
N LEU A 723 -12.24 -28.18 -25.21
CA LEU A 723 -13.16 -27.83 -26.29
C LEU A 723 -12.60 -28.47 -27.59
N PHE A 724 -13.36 -29.29 -28.31
CA PHE A 724 -12.80 -30.11 -29.41
C PHE A 724 -13.77 -30.34 -30.56
N ASN A 725 -13.24 -30.39 -31.78
CA ASN A 725 -14.04 -30.49 -33.00
C ASN A 725 -14.44 -31.96 -33.23
N PRO A 726 -15.70 -32.35 -33.02
CA PRO A 726 -16.12 -33.75 -33.12
C PRO A 726 -16.09 -34.30 -34.56
N ALA A 727 -15.99 -33.44 -35.57
CA ALA A 727 -15.81 -33.86 -36.96
C ALA A 727 -14.39 -34.35 -37.26
N ARG A 728 -13.44 -34.08 -36.37
CA ARG A 728 -12.00 -34.28 -36.56
C ARG A 728 -11.41 -35.24 -35.55
N VAL A 729 -11.77 -35.08 -34.28
CA VAL A 729 -11.32 -35.90 -33.16
C VAL A 729 -12.51 -36.52 -32.44
N SER A 730 -12.31 -37.68 -31.85
CA SER A 730 -13.29 -38.28 -30.93
C SER A 730 -12.73 -38.26 -29.52
N PHE A 731 -13.55 -37.85 -28.56
CA PHE A 731 -13.24 -38.01 -27.14
C PHE A 731 -13.71 -39.39 -26.68
N ILE A 732 -12.90 -40.10 -25.89
CA ILE A 732 -13.27 -41.39 -25.31
C ILE A 732 -13.83 -41.14 -23.91
N ASP A 733 -15.16 -41.10 -23.81
CA ASP A 733 -15.86 -41.07 -22.53
C ASP A 733 -15.81 -42.45 -21.87
N ARG A 734 -15.20 -42.51 -20.68
CA ARG A 734 -15.12 -43.73 -19.88
C ARG A 734 -15.70 -43.44 -18.50
N PRO A 735 -16.83 -44.09 -18.14
CA PRO A 735 -17.46 -43.82 -16.86
C PRO A 735 -16.57 -44.29 -15.71
N ALA A 736 -16.53 -43.50 -14.65
CA ALA A 736 -16.00 -43.96 -13.37
C ALA A 736 -16.95 -44.99 -12.72
N PRO A 737 -16.46 -45.80 -11.76
CA PRO A 737 -17.31 -46.67 -10.97
C PRO A 737 -18.49 -45.91 -10.36
N ASP A 738 -19.65 -46.56 -10.25
CA ASP A 738 -20.85 -45.96 -9.69
C ASP A 738 -20.58 -45.33 -8.31
N GLY A 739 -21.00 -44.07 -8.14
CA GLY A 739 -20.81 -43.31 -6.91
C GLY A 739 -19.44 -42.61 -6.77
N THR A 740 -18.59 -42.67 -7.79
CA THR A 740 -17.32 -41.92 -7.81
C THR A 740 -17.56 -40.43 -7.99
N ASP A 741 -17.03 -39.63 -7.08
CA ASP A 741 -16.95 -38.18 -7.25
C ASP A 741 -15.67 -37.82 -8.01
N LEU A 742 -15.83 -37.40 -9.26
CA LEU A 742 -14.72 -37.05 -10.14
C LEU A 742 -13.94 -35.81 -9.69
N SER A 743 -14.54 -34.95 -8.85
CA SER A 743 -13.88 -33.73 -8.36
C SER A 743 -12.75 -34.04 -7.36
N THR A 744 -12.86 -35.17 -6.65
CA THR A 744 -11.97 -35.58 -5.55
C THR A 744 -11.28 -36.94 -5.77
N THR A 745 -11.64 -37.68 -6.83
CA THR A 745 -11.05 -39.00 -7.13
C THR A 745 -9.97 -38.90 -8.20
N ALA A 746 -8.77 -39.39 -7.88
CA ALA A 746 -7.66 -39.45 -8.83
C ALA A 746 -7.91 -40.44 -9.96
N VAL A 747 -7.61 -40.02 -11.18
CA VAL A 747 -7.54 -40.90 -12.36
C VAL A 747 -6.20 -41.64 -12.38
N GLY A 748 -6.22 -42.91 -12.79
CA GLY A 748 -5.02 -43.72 -13.00
C GLY A 748 -4.86 -44.18 -14.44
N ALA A 749 -3.65 -44.63 -14.79
CA ALA A 749 -3.35 -45.33 -16.03
C ALA A 749 -3.43 -46.85 -15.82
N VAL A 750 -4.03 -47.58 -16.77
CA VAL A 750 -4.19 -49.04 -16.73
C VAL A 750 -3.95 -49.68 -18.09
N ASP A 751 -3.52 -50.94 -18.09
CA ASP A 751 -3.56 -51.79 -19.29
C ASP A 751 -4.95 -52.41 -19.41
N GLY A 752 -5.80 -51.76 -20.21
CA GLY A 752 -7.20 -52.09 -20.40
C GLY A 752 -7.47 -52.95 -21.64
N PRO A 753 -8.75 -53.27 -21.92
CA PRO A 753 -9.14 -54.10 -23.06
C PRO A 753 -8.74 -53.52 -24.43
N SER A 754 -8.56 -52.21 -24.55
CA SER A 754 -8.06 -51.50 -25.74
C SER A 754 -6.62 -51.01 -25.58
N GLY A 755 -5.82 -51.68 -24.76
CA GLY A 755 -4.43 -51.31 -24.45
C GLY A 755 -4.38 -50.24 -23.36
N LEU A 756 -3.41 -49.32 -23.45
CA LEU A 756 -3.28 -48.23 -22.48
C LEU A 756 -4.55 -47.38 -22.41
N GLU A 757 -5.14 -47.26 -21.23
CA GLU A 757 -6.39 -46.55 -20.93
C GLU A 757 -6.26 -45.76 -19.62
N LEU A 758 -7.11 -44.74 -19.45
CA LEU A 758 -7.38 -44.15 -18.15
C LEU A 758 -8.42 -44.99 -17.41
N THR A 759 -8.41 -44.97 -16.07
CA THR A 759 -9.45 -45.64 -15.26
C THR A 759 -10.85 -45.06 -15.51
N PHE A 760 -10.91 -43.77 -15.83
CA PHE A 760 -12.09 -43.04 -16.30
C PHE A 760 -11.62 -41.80 -17.09
N SER A 761 -12.45 -41.29 -17.99
CA SER A 761 -12.10 -40.19 -18.89
C SER A 761 -13.37 -39.36 -19.17
N PRO A 762 -13.38 -38.05 -18.89
CA PRO A 762 -12.28 -37.27 -18.31
C PRO A 762 -11.96 -37.64 -16.85
N GLY A 763 -10.79 -37.26 -16.36
CA GLY A 763 -10.37 -37.46 -14.96
C GLY A 763 -9.46 -36.33 -14.44
N ARG A 764 -9.28 -36.25 -13.11
CA ARG A 764 -8.36 -35.32 -12.46
C ARG A 764 -7.08 -36.02 -12.00
N ILE A 765 -5.93 -35.39 -12.20
CA ILE A 765 -4.64 -35.92 -11.71
C ILE A 765 -4.50 -35.55 -10.23
N ASP A 766 -4.44 -36.58 -9.38
CA ASP A 766 -4.14 -36.47 -7.94
C ASP A 766 -4.83 -35.29 -7.21
N PRO A 767 -6.17 -35.15 -7.31
CA PRO A 767 -6.90 -33.98 -6.83
C PRO A 767 -6.86 -33.77 -5.31
N ALA A 768 -6.38 -34.75 -4.53
CA ALA A 768 -6.21 -34.66 -3.09
C ALA A 768 -4.77 -34.32 -2.66
N ASN A 769 -3.87 -34.07 -3.62
CA ASN A 769 -2.50 -33.65 -3.34
C ASN A 769 -2.49 -32.23 -2.78
N PRO A 770 -1.82 -31.97 -1.63
CA PRO A 770 -1.72 -30.62 -1.05
C PRO A 770 -1.13 -29.57 -1.99
N ALA A 771 -0.38 -29.98 -3.03
CA ALA A 771 0.10 -29.06 -4.05
C ALA A 771 -1.04 -28.37 -4.81
N PHE A 772 -2.26 -28.92 -4.80
CA PHE A 772 -3.45 -28.34 -5.42
C PHE A 772 -4.42 -27.72 -4.41
N ASP A 773 -4.00 -27.51 -3.15
CA ASP A 773 -4.78 -26.73 -2.19
C ASP A 773 -4.94 -25.29 -2.72
N ASP A 774 -6.16 -24.78 -2.73
CA ASP A 774 -6.53 -23.46 -3.29
C ASP A 774 -5.99 -23.22 -4.71
N SER A 775 -5.87 -24.29 -5.51
CA SER A 775 -5.36 -24.26 -6.88
C SER A 775 -6.06 -25.27 -7.79
N ARG A 776 -5.96 -25.03 -9.10
CA ARG A 776 -6.73 -25.73 -10.12
C ARG A 776 -6.12 -27.12 -10.33
N LYS A 777 -6.98 -28.13 -10.31
CA LYS A 777 -6.56 -29.54 -10.45
C LYS A 777 -6.47 -29.91 -11.94
N PRO A 778 -5.38 -30.54 -12.41
CA PRO A 778 -5.21 -30.86 -13.84
C PRO A 778 -6.32 -31.78 -14.36
N LEU A 779 -6.81 -31.49 -15.57
CA LEU A 779 -7.78 -32.30 -16.29
C LEU A 779 -7.04 -33.18 -17.30
N VAL A 780 -7.36 -34.47 -17.35
CA VAL A 780 -6.84 -35.38 -18.38
C VAL A 780 -7.95 -36.12 -19.10
N GLY A 781 -7.77 -36.34 -20.40
CA GLY A 781 -8.72 -37.07 -21.24
C GLY A 781 -8.06 -37.87 -22.36
N GLU A 782 -8.77 -38.92 -22.78
CA GLU A 782 -8.41 -39.76 -23.93
C GLU A 782 -9.05 -39.22 -25.22
N PHE A 783 -8.23 -38.89 -26.21
CA PHE A 783 -8.66 -38.50 -27.55
C PHE A 783 -8.24 -39.52 -28.60
N LEU A 784 -9.01 -39.60 -29.68
CA LEU A 784 -8.70 -40.40 -30.86
C LEU A 784 -8.65 -39.49 -32.09
N PHE A 785 -7.49 -39.44 -32.75
CA PHE A 785 -7.31 -38.75 -34.02
C PHE A 785 -6.75 -39.72 -35.06
N ASN A 786 -7.48 -39.92 -36.17
CA ASN A 786 -7.12 -40.94 -37.17
C ASN A 786 -6.84 -42.31 -36.55
N GLY A 787 -7.50 -42.65 -35.44
CA GLY A 787 -7.21 -43.90 -34.72
C GLY A 787 -5.97 -43.88 -33.83
N ARG A 788 -5.12 -42.86 -33.85
CA ARG A 788 -4.07 -42.73 -32.83
C ARG A 788 -4.71 -42.21 -31.54
N LYS A 789 -4.50 -42.94 -30.43
CA LYS A 789 -4.93 -42.50 -29.09
C LYS A 789 -3.95 -41.46 -28.56
N LEU A 790 -4.48 -40.39 -27.97
CA LEU A 790 -3.74 -39.28 -27.36
C LEU A 790 -4.23 -39.10 -25.92
N PHE A 791 -3.31 -38.86 -25.00
CA PHE A 791 -3.60 -38.48 -23.62
C PHE A 791 -3.29 -36.99 -23.48
N VAL A 792 -4.32 -36.17 -23.34
CA VAL A 792 -4.20 -34.72 -23.25
C VAL A 792 -4.38 -34.32 -21.79
N VAL A 793 -3.39 -33.66 -21.21
CA VAL A 793 -3.39 -33.15 -19.83
C VAL A 793 -3.41 -31.63 -19.89
N GLY A 794 -4.55 -31.05 -19.53
CA GLY A 794 -4.71 -29.60 -19.35
C GLY A 794 -4.40 -29.17 -17.93
N ASN A 795 -3.65 -28.08 -17.78
CA ASN A 795 -3.18 -27.59 -16.50
C ASN A 795 -3.51 -26.11 -16.33
N HIS A 796 -3.59 -25.69 -15.07
CA HIS A 796 -3.56 -24.30 -14.68
C HIS A 796 -2.91 -24.23 -13.29
N PHE A 797 -1.61 -23.94 -13.21
CA PHE A 797 -0.88 -23.97 -11.94
C PHE A 797 -1.15 -22.71 -11.11
N ASN A 798 -0.76 -22.72 -9.83
CA ASN A 798 -0.93 -21.54 -8.97
C ASN A 798 -0.09 -20.37 -9.50
N SER A 799 -0.60 -19.15 -9.33
CA SER A 799 0.07 -17.95 -9.83
C SER A 799 1.35 -17.62 -9.04
N LYS A 800 2.11 -16.64 -9.55
CA LYS A 800 3.27 -16.04 -8.86
C LYS A 800 2.87 -15.08 -7.73
N GLY A 801 1.58 -15.01 -7.39
CA GLY A 801 1.07 -14.19 -6.29
C GLY A 801 1.64 -14.63 -4.95
N GLY A 802 2.05 -13.66 -4.12
CA GLY A 802 2.68 -13.88 -2.82
C GLY A 802 4.21 -13.94 -2.84
N ASP A 803 4.82 -13.95 -4.02
CA ASP A 803 6.26 -13.69 -4.19
C ASP A 803 6.58 -12.22 -3.84
N THR A 804 7.79 -11.94 -3.37
CA THR A 804 8.20 -10.54 -3.10
C THR A 804 8.50 -9.79 -4.41
N PRO A 805 8.39 -8.46 -4.44
CA PRO A 805 8.62 -7.68 -5.66
C PRO A 805 10.03 -7.84 -6.25
N LEU A 806 10.16 -7.63 -7.57
CA LEU A 806 11.45 -7.59 -8.26
C LEU A 806 12.34 -6.45 -7.75
N PHE A 807 11.78 -5.25 -7.57
CA PHE A 807 12.45 -4.11 -6.94
C PHE A 807 12.06 -3.99 -5.46
N GLY A 808 12.11 -5.09 -4.71
CA GLY A 808 11.75 -5.12 -3.29
C GLY A 808 12.95 -5.08 -2.35
N ALA A 809 12.67 -4.95 -1.05
CA ALA A 809 13.67 -4.92 0.02
C ALA A 809 14.35 -6.27 0.30
N ALA A 810 13.92 -7.35 -0.36
CA ALA A 810 14.54 -8.66 -0.29
C ALA A 810 15.10 -9.03 -1.66
N GLN A 811 16.42 -9.11 -1.75
CA GLN A 811 17.14 -9.49 -2.97
C GLN A 811 17.99 -10.76 -2.76
N PRO A 812 17.97 -11.72 -3.71
CA PRO A 812 17.00 -11.81 -4.82
C PRO A 812 15.56 -12.01 -4.28
N PRO A 813 14.52 -11.76 -5.11
CA PRO A 813 13.14 -11.91 -4.70
C PRO A 813 12.83 -13.29 -4.12
N VAL A 814 12.06 -13.33 -3.04
CA VAL A 814 11.63 -14.56 -2.39
C VAL A 814 10.41 -15.13 -3.10
N LEU A 815 10.59 -16.28 -3.74
CA LEU A 815 9.56 -16.97 -4.52
C LEU A 815 8.72 -17.91 -3.64
N ASN A 816 7.84 -17.35 -2.79
CA ASN A 816 6.99 -18.12 -1.87
C ASN A 816 6.01 -19.06 -2.58
N SER A 817 5.61 -18.77 -3.82
CA SER A 817 4.64 -19.55 -4.59
C SER A 817 5.27 -20.69 -5.39
N GLU A 818 6.58 -20.64 -5.66
CA GLU A 818 7.32 -21.65 -6.45
C GLU A 818 7.27 -23.06 -5.84
N PRO A 819 7.41 -23.27 -4.51
CA PRO A 819 7.33 -24.60 -3.92
C PRO A 819 6.02 -25.34 -4.22
N GLN A 820 4.89 -24.62 -4.29
CA GLN A 820 3.60 -25.21 -4.64
C GLN A 820 3.59 -25.66 -6.11
N ARG A 821 4.05 -24.81 -7.04
CA ARG A 821 4.18 -25.16 -8.48
C ARG A 821 5.11 -26.35 -8.69
N LEU A 822 6.19 -26.46 -7.92
CA LEU A 822 7.09 -27.61 -7.97
C LEU A 822 6.37 -28.92 -7.55
N GLY A 823 5.52 -28.86 -6.54
CA GLY A 823 4.65 -29.97 -6.14
C GLY A 823 3.66 -30.35 -7.23
N GLN A 824 3.02 -29.36 -7.88
CA GLN A 824 2.08 -29.57 -8.97
C GLN A 824 2.76 -30.21 -10.19
N ALA A 825 3.93 -29.70 -10.58
CA ALA A 825 4.78 -30.26 -11.64
C ALA A 825 5.17 -31.71 -11.34
N THR A 826 5.52 -32.01 -10.09
CA THR A 826 5.88 -33.37 -9.65
C THR A 826 4.71 -34.34 -9.80
N ALA A 827 3.50 -33.94 -9.40
CA ALA A 827 2.30 -34.76 -9.51
C ALA A 827 1.96 -35.08 -10.98
N VAL A 828 2.02 -34.07 -11.86
CA VAL A 828 1.78 -34.24 -13.31
C VAL A 828 2.86 -35.11 -13.94
N ASN A 829 4.14 -34.87 -13.67
CA ASN A 829 5.24 -35.70 -14.19
C ASN A 829 5.07 -37.16 -13.75
N SER A 830 4.75 -37.41 -12.48
CA SER A 830 4.51 -38.77 -11.94
C SER A 830 3.38 -39.49 -12.67
N PHE A 831 2.28 -38.78 -12.96
CA PHE A 831 1.18 -39.33 -13.75
C PHE A 831 1.62 -39.69 -15.18
N VAL A 832 2.39 -38.82 -15.86
CA VAL A 832 2.92 -39.10 -17.21
C VAL A 832 3.87 -40.30 -17.19
N GLN A 833 4.74 -40.41 -16.17
CA GLN A 833 5.58 -41.59 -15.99
C GLN A 833 4.76 -42.88 -15.86
N SER A 834 3.60 -42.83 -15.19
CA SER A 834 2.72 -44.00 -15.05
C SER A 834 2.15 -44.49 -16.39
N LEU A 835 1.79 -43.55 -17.29
CA LEU A 835 1.37 -43.88 -18.66
C LEU A 835 2.53 -44.51 -19.45
N LEU A 836 3.71 -43.90 -19.39
CA LEU A 836 4.90 -44.35 -20.14
C LEU A 836 5.49 -45.67 -19.61
N ALA A 837 5.26 -45.99 -18.33
CA ALA A 837 5.64 -47.28 -17.76
C ALA A 837 4.82 -48.44 -18.34
N LEU A 838 3.56 -48.18 -18.71
CA LEU A 838 2.68 -49.15 -19.36
C LEU A 838 2.89 -49.20 -20.88
N ASP A 839 3.11 -48.04 -21.51
CA ASP A 839 3.49 -47.93 -22.92
C ASP A 839 4.52 -46.82 -23.12
N ALA A 840 5.77 -47.20 -23.35
CA ALA A 840 6.87 -46.25 -23.59
C ALA A 840 6.68 -45.37 -24.85
N LYS A 841 5.71 -45.69 -25.72
CA LYS A 841 5.34 -44.91 -26.90
C LYS A 841 3.99 -44.19 -26.73
N ALA A 842 3.44 -44.14 -25.53
CA ALA A 842 2.21 -43.39 -25.26
C ALA A 842 2.34 -41.96 -25.80
N SER A 843 1.26 -41.49 -26.44
CA SER A 843 1.20 -40.17 -27.04
C SER A 843 0.57 -39.20 -26.04
N VAL A 844 1.42 -38.62 -25.19
CA VAL A 844 1.03 -37.71 -24.11
C VAL A 844 1.35 -36.27 -24.49
N ILE A 845 0.39 -35.37 -24.24
CA ILE A 845 0.49 -33.92 -24.42
C ILE A 845 0.15 -33.28 -23.07
N VAL A 846 1.06 -32.46 -22.54
CA VAL A 846 0.85 -31.67 -21.32
C VAL A 846 0.85 -30.20 -21.73
N LEU A 847 -0.23 -29.48 -21.51
CA LEU A 847 -0.34 -28.08 -21.89
C LEU A 847 -1.21 -27.28 -20.93
N GLY A 848 -1.12 -25.96 -21.00
CA GLY A 848 -1.83 -25.05 -20.13
C GLY A 848 -0.99 -23.87 -19.69
N ASP A 849 -1.61 -22.99 -18.92
CA ASP A 849 -0.94 -21.99 -18.11
C ASP A 849 -0.25 -22.69 -16.92
N LEU A 850 1.06 -22.87 -17.00
CA LEU A 850 1.85 -23.46 -15.92
C LEU A 850 2.40 -22.39 -14.97
N ASN A 851 2.06 -21.13 -15.21
CA ASN A 851 2.39 -19.97 -14.39
C ASN A 851 3.89 -19.82 -14.11
N ASP A 852 4.77 -20.35 -14.97
CA ASP A 852 6.21 -20.26 -14.74
C ASP A 852 7.03 -20.34 -16.02
N PHE A 853 8.29 -19.93 -15.95
CA PHE A 853 9.13 -19.74 -17.13
C PHE A 853 9.64 -21.07 -17.70
N GLN A 854 9.91 -21.12 -19.01
CA GLN A 854 10.47 -22.28 -19.69
C GLN A 854 11.79 -22.79 -19.08
N PHE A 855 12.53 -21.91 -18.41
CA PHE A 855 13.80 -22.21 -17.75
C PHE A 855 13.69 -22.45 -16.23
N SER A 856 12.48 -22.44 -15.66
CA SER A 856 12.27 -22.53 -14.22
C SER A 856 12.33 -23.98 -13.68
N PRO A 857 12.51 -24.16 -12.35
CA PRO A 857 12.52 -25.49 -11.73
C PRO A 857 11.23 -26.33 -11.92
N PRO A 858 10.00 -25.76 -11.84
CA PRO A 858 8.78 -26.49 -12.20
C PRO A 858 8.79 -27.06 -13.62
N LEU A 859 9.24 -26.31 -14.63
CA LEU A 859 9.30 -26.79 -16.01
C LEU A 859 10.41 -27.84 -16.20
N ALA A 860 11.55 -27.69 -15.51
CA ALA A 860 12.58 -28.72 -15.47
C ALA A 860 12.06 -30.03 -14.86
N THR A 861 11.23 -29.94 -13.82
CA THR A 861 10.58 -31.10 -13.17
C THR A 861 9.63 -31.84 -14.12
N LEU A 862 8.84 -31.12 -14.92
CA LEU A 862 7.98 -31.77 -15.93
C LEU A 862 8.79 -32.55 -16.98
N GLN A 863 9.98 -32.09 -17.32
CA GLN A 863 10.88 -32.73 -18.29
C GLN A 863 11.78 -33.81 -17.67
N GLN A 864 11.73 -34.00 -16.35
CA GLN A 864 12.60 -34.94 -15.64
C GLN A 864 12.50 -36.36 -16.21
N GLY A 865 13.67 -36.99 -16.41
CA GLY A 865 13.76 -38.30 -17.06
C GLY A 865 13.71 -38.25 -18.58
N GLY A 866 13.63 -37.06 -19.19
CA GLY A 866 13.56 -36.89 -20.64
C GLY A 866 12.24 -37.38 -21.25
N ILE A 867 11.19 -37.47 -20.44
CA ILE A 867 9.90 -38.06 -20.83
C ILE A 867 9.00 -37.08 -21.61
N LEU A 868 9.24 -35.78 -21.43
CA LEU A 868 8.54 -34.68 -22.10
C LEU A 868 9.57 -33.70 -22.65
N SER A 869 9.26 -33.08 -23.79
CA SER A 869 10.02 -31.97 -24.38
C SER A 869 9.12 -30.75 -24.51
N ASN A 870 9.58 -29.60 -24.03
CA ASN A 870 8.83 -28.34 -24.12
C ASN A 870 8.96 -27.74 -25.53
N LEU A 871 7.85 -27.50 -26.21
CA LEU A 871 7.86 -26.93 -27.57
C LEU A 871 8.30 -25.46 -27.59
N ILE A 872 8.17 -24.75 -26.47
CA ILE A 872 8.64 -23.36 -26.37
C ILE A 872 10.14 -23.25 -26.67
N ASP A 873 10.93 -24.29 -26.36
CA ASP A 873 12.38 -24.31 -26.63
C ASP A 873 12.71 -24.32 -28.15
N ALA A 874 11.72 -24.59 -29.01
CA ALA A 874 11.85 -24.52 -30.46
C ALA A 874 11.49 -23.14 -31.04
N VAL A 875 10.89 -22.25 -30.24
CA VAL A 875 10.51 -20.89 -30.64
C VAL A 875 11.74 -19.98 -30.53
N SER A 876 11.85 -18.99 -31.41
CA SER A 876 12.95 -18.04 -31.32
C SER A 876 12.82 -17.20 -30.03
N PRO A 877 13.90 -16.88 -29.31
CA PRO A 877 13.79 -16.15 -28.04
C PRO A 877 13.05 -14.81 -28.11
N ALA A 878 13.12 -14.10 -29.24
CA ALA A 878 12.44 -12.82 -29.45
C ALA A 878 10.92 -12.96 -29.71
N ASP A 879 10.42 -14.19 -29.81
CA ASP A 879 9.03 -14.56 -30.13
C ASP A 879 8.45 -15.49 -29.04
N ALA A 880 9.28 -15.92 -28.09
CA ALA A 880 8.90 -16.84 -27.03
C ALA A 880 8.31 -16.06 -25.84
N TYR A 881 7.06 -15.62 -25.95
CA TYR A 881 6.29 -15.03 -24.86
C TYR A 881 4.81 -15.30 -25.05
N THR A 882 4.09 -15.56 -23.96
CA THR A 882 2.64 -15.76 -23.97
C THR A 882 1.93 -14.75 -23.07
N PHE A 883 2.66 -13.91 -22.36
CA PHE A 883 2.11 -13.01 -21.35
C PHE A 883 3.02 -11.78 -21.19
N ASN A 884 2.43 -10.63 -20.86
CA ASN A 884 3.16 -9.39 -20.57
C ASN A 884 2.88 -8.94 -19.13
N PHE A 885 3.90 -8.98 -18.28
CA PHE A 885 3.77 -8.56 -16.89
C PHE A 885 4.73 -7.43 -16.58
N GLN A 886 4.20 -6.30 -16.11
CA GLN A 886 5.02 -5.12 -15.82
C GLN A 886 5.90 -4.70 -17.01
N GLY A 887 5.49 -4.96 -18.25
CA GLY A 887 6.29 -4.67 -19.44
C GLY A 887 7.38 -5.69 -19.76
N ASN A 888 7.45 -6.82 -19.04
CA ASN A 888 8.25 -7.98 -19.44
C ASN A 888 7.41 -8.94 -20.28
N SER A 889 7.90 -9.23 -21.49
CA SER A 889 7.42 -10.33 -22.33
C SER A 889 7.95 -11.64 -21.76
N GLN A 890 7.04 -12.52 -21.32
CA GLN A 890 7.36 -13.76 -20.62
C GLN A 890 6.48 -14.93 -21.05
N VAL A 891 6.97 -16.16 -20.86
CA VAL A 891 6.22 -17.39 -21.15
C VAL A 891 5.61 -17.90 -19.85
N LEU A 892 4.30 -18.16 -19.86
CA LEU A 892 3.60 -18.90 -18.80
C LEU A 892 2.81 -20.09 -19.36
N ASP A 893 2.44 -20.05 -20.64
CA ASP A 893 1.70 -21.12 -21.32
C ASP A 893 2.65 -22.00 -22.10
N HIS A 894 2.51 -23.31 -21.91
CA HIS A 894 3.41 -24.30 -22.50
C HIS A 894 2.67 -25.41 -23.22
N ILE A 895 3.36 -26.03 -24.17
CA ILE A 895 2.97 -27.32 -24.75
C ILE A 895 4.18 -28.25 -24.66
N LEU A 896 4.09 -29.27 -23.82
CA LEU A 896 5.10 -30.30 -23.66
C LEU A 896 4.61 -31.62 -24.25
N LEU A 897 5.50 -32.30 -24.99
CA LEU A 897 5.17 -33.50 -25.72
C LEU A 897 6.03 -34.69 -25.28
N SER A 898 5.41 -35.85 -25.16
CA SER A 898 6.13 -37.12 -25.09
C SER A 898 6.96 -37.36 -26.35
N GLY A 899 8.04 -38.15 -26.24
CA GLY A 899 8.95 -38.41 -27.35
C GLY A 899 8.29 -39.03 -28.61
N SER A 900 7.15 -39.70 -28.48
CA SER A 900 6.38 -40.25 -29.61
C SER A 900 5.69 -39.18 -30.47
N LEU A 901 5.58 -37.95 -29.97
CA LEU A 901 4.90 -36.82 -30.60
C LEU A 901 5.84 -35.66 -30.95
N ALA A 902 6.93 -35.47 -30.19
CA ALA A 902 7.81 -34.31 -30.32
C ALA A 902 8.48 -34.20 -31.71
N ALA A 903 8.77 -35.33 -32.34
CA ALA A 903 9.44 -35.34 -33.65
C ALA A 903 8.52 -34.78 -34.75
N GLY A 904 8.91 -33.66 -35.35
CA GLY A 904 8.16 -33.02 -36.44
C GLY A 904 6.94 -32.22 -35.97
N ALA A 905 6.78 -31.99 -34.66
CA ALA A 905 5.83 -31.03 -34.15
C ALA A 905 6.27 -29.60 -34.52
N GLU A 906 5.30 -28.76 -34.87
CA GLU A 906 5.48 -27.33 -35.07
C GLU A 906 4.67 -26.58 -34.02
N ILE A 907 5.16 -25.42 -33.61
CA ILE A 907 4.49 -24.53 -32.66
C ILE A 907 4.48 -23.12 -33.24
N ASP A 908 3.41 -22.39 -32.91
CA ASP A 908 3.18 -20.99 -33.21
C ASP A 908 2.57 -20.37 -31.95
N ILE A 909 3.14 -19.27 -31.46
CA ILE A 909 2.52 -18.50 -30.37
C ILE A 909 1.78 -17.36 -31.04
N VAL A 910 0.46 -17.39 -30.98
CA VAL A 910 -0.34 -16.46 -31.77
C VAL A 910 -0.51 -15.16 -31.02
N HIS A 911 0.34 -14.17 -31.32
CA HIS A 911 0.37 -12.86 -30.66
C HIS A 911 -0.86 -12.00 -31.01
N LEU A 912 -1.95 -12.17 -30.26
CA LEU A 912 -3.24 -11.53 -30.51
C LEU A 912 -3.77 -10.72 -29.31
N ASP A 913 -3.16 -10.88 -28.14
CA ASP A 913 -3.67 -10.44 -26.85
C ASP A 913 -2.62 -9.67 -26.02
N SER A 914 -1.53 -10.32 -25.59
CA SER A 914 -0.61 -9.80 -24.54
C SER A 914 0.05 -8.43 -24.82
N GLU A 915 -0.02 -7.96 -26.06
CA GLU A 915 0.58 -6.72 -26.55
C GLU A 915 -0.42 -5.56 -26.72
N PHE A 916 -1.70 -5.84 -26.58
CA PHE A 916 -2.78 -4.94 -26.96
C PHE A 916 -3.52 -4.42 -25.73
N ALA A 917 -3.79 -3.11 -25.70
CA ALA A 917 -4.56 -2.52 -24.61
C ALA A 917 -6.09 -2.75 -24.75
N ASP A 918 -6.54 -3.30 -25.87
CA ASP A 918 -7.91 -3.76 -26.14
C ASP A 918 -7.95 -5.30 -26.27
N ALA A 919 -7.12 -6.01 -25.49
CA ALA A 919 -7.02 -7.46 -25.57
C ALA A 919 -8.29 -8.18 -25.07
N LEU A 920 -8.50 -9.40 -25.56
CA LEU A 920 -9.57 -10.29 -25.13
C LEU A 920 -9.15 -11.13 -23.92
N SER A 921 -7.85 -11.35 -23.76
CA SER A 921 -7.19 -11.95 -22.60
C SER A 921 -5.85 -11.25 -22.40
N ASP A 922 -5.25 -11.40 -21.24
CA ASP A 922 -3.86 -11.06 -20.97
C ASP A 922 -2.86 -12.10 -21.52
N HIS A 923 -3.32 -13.27 -21.98
CA HIS A 923 -2.50 -14.36 -22.52
C HIS A 923 -2.61 -14.54 -24.04
N ASP A 924 -1.47 -14.73 -24.71
CA ASP A 924 -1.40 -15.23 -26.08
C ASP A 924 -1.45 -16.77 -26.12
N PRO A 925 -2.29 -17.37 -26.97
CA PRO A 925 -2.41 -18.83 -27.07
C PRO A 925 -1.24 -19.49 -27.84
N PRO A 926 -0.46 -20.40 -27.22
CA PRO A 926 0.41 -21.29 -27.97
C PRO A 926 -0.42 -22.37 -28.70
N LEU A 927 -0.11 -22.60 -29.97
CA LEU A 927 -0.75 -23.57 -30.85
C LEU A 927 0.29 -24.50 -31.46
N ALA A 928 0.09 -25.80 -31.29
CA ALA A 928 0.91 -26.83 -31.89
C ALA A 928 0.21 -27.53 -33.06
N ARG A 929 0.97 -27.86 -34.11
CA ARG A 929 0.58 -28.80 -35.16
C ARG A 929 1.39 -30.08 -35.04
N LEU A 930 0.70 -31.21 -34.91
CA LEU A 930 1.30 -32.53 -34.80
C LEU A 930 1.04 -33.34 -36.07
N ASP A 931 2.08 -33.86 -36.71
CA ASP A 931 1.91 -34.77 -37.85
C ASP A 931 1.73 -36.21 -37.37
N LEU A 932 0.49 -36.68 -37.41
CA LEU A 932 0.07 -37.99 -36.94
C LEU A 932 -0.25 -38.90 -38.13
N VAL A 933 0.76 -39.12 -38.97
CA VAL A 933 0.66 -40.05 -40.10
C VAL A 933 0.42 -41.46 -39.58
N LEU A 934 -0.77 -42.01 -39.85
CA LEU A 934 -1.01 -43.44 -39.69
C LEU A 934 -0.01 -44.22 -40.55
N ALA A 935 0.75 -45.11 -39.91
CA ALA A 935 1.53 -46.11 -40.62
C ALA A 935 0.66 -46.80 -41.69
N PRO A 936 1.20 -47.10 -42.88
CA PRO A 936 0.44 -47.77 -43.92
C PRO A 936 -0.22 -49.03 -43.38
N LEU A 937 -1.55 -49.15 -43.57
CA LEU A 937 -2.29 -50.32 -43.14
C LEU A 937 -1.84 -51.52 -43.97
N SER A 938 -1.20 -52.49 -43.32
CA SER A 938 -0.75 -53.72 -43.95
C SER A 938 -1.07 -54.92 -43.07
N VAL A 939 -1.24 -56.08 -43.69
CA VAL A 939 -1.35 -57.36 -43.00
C VAL A 939 -0.33 -58.30 -43.61
N THR A 940 0.60 -58.78 -42.79
CA THR A 940 1.71 -59.65 -43.18
C THR A 940 1.42 -61.12 -42.89
N GLY A 941 0.56 -61.44 -41.92
CA GLY A 941 0.26 -62.84 -41.59
C GLY A 941 -0.92 -63.03 -40.64
N VAL A 942 -1.37 -64.29 -40.53
CA VAL A 942 -2.39 -64.76 -39.58
C VAL A 942 -1.91 -66.05 -38.94
N SER A 943 -1.99 -66.19 -37.63
CA SER A 943 -1.60 -67.39 -36.88
C SER A 943 -2.57 -67.68 -35.72
N PRO A 944 -3.10 -68.91 -35.57
CA PRO A 944 -3.03 -69.99 -36.56
C PRO A 944 -3.81 -69.66 -37.84
N THR A 945 -3.50 -70.32 -38.96
CA THR A 945 -4.21 -70.12 -40.25
C THR A 945 -5.55 -70.87 -40.34
N SER A 946 -5.93 -71.62 -39.30
CA SER A 946 -7.17 -72.39 -39.23
C SER A 946 -7.63 -72.64 -37.80
N GLY A 947 -8.94 -72.79 -37.60
CA GLY A 947 -9.53 -73.23 -36.33
C GLY A 947 -11.07 -73.11 -36.32
N PRO A 948 -11.77 -73.76 -35.36
CA PRO A 948 -13.22 -73.63 -35.23
C PRO A 948 -13.63 -72.24 -34.70
N VAL A 949 -14.93 -71.96 -34.70
CA VAL A 949 -15.50 -70.78 -34.01
C VAL A 949 -15.00 -70.75 -32.55
N GLY A 950 -14.60 -69.57 -32.07
CA GLY A 950 -14.00 -69.41 -30.74
C GLY A 950 -12.47 -69.50 -30.70
N THR A 951 -11.81 -69.86 -31.80
CA THR A 951 -10.34 -69.85 -31.88
C THR A 951 -9.81 -68.42 -31.76
N GLN A 952 -8.85 -68.18 -30.87
CA GLN A 952 -8.08 -66.93 -30.84
C GLN A 952 -7.02 -66.96 -31.94
N ILE A 953 -6.99 -65.94 -32.79
CA ILE A 953 -6.00 -65.77 -33.85
C ILE A 953 -5.28 -64.44 -33.69
N THR A 954 -4.03 -64.43 -34.11
CA THR A 954 -3.16 -63.27 -34.15
C THR A 954 -2.94 -62.89 -35.61
N ILE A 955 -3.24 -61.65 -35.97
CA ILE A 955 -2.97 -61.07 -37.29
C ILE A 955 -1.79 -60.10 -37.14
N ALA A 956 -0.70 -60.36 -37.86
CA ALA A 956 0.48 -59.50 -37.90
C ALA A 956 0.40 -58.51 -39.07
N GLY A 957 0.96 -57.32 -38.92
CA GLY A 957 0.90 -56.26 -39.92
C GLY A 957 1.45 -54.93 -39.41
N THR A 958 0.94 -53.82 -39.94
CA THR A 958 1.27 -52.45 -39.54
C THR A 958 0.04 -51.56 -39.72
N GLY A 959 0.00 -50.42 -39.01
CA GLY A 959 -1.10 -49.46 -39.13
C GLY A 959 -2.39 -49.93 -38.44
N PHE A 960 -2.28 -50.87 -37.50
CA PHE A 960 -3.38 -51.21 -36.60
C PHE A 960 -3.45 -50.19 -35.47
N VAL A 961 -4.66 -50.03 -34.98
CA VAL A 961 -5.09 -49.03 -34.00
C VAL A 961 -5.99 -49.73 -33.00
N ALA A 962 -5.68 -49.63 -31.71
CA ALA A 962 -6.57 -50.11 -30.66
C ALA A 962 -7.89 -49.32 -30.65
N GLY A 963 -9.03 -50.02 -30.52
CA GLY A 963 -10.38 -49.41 -30.54
C GLY A 963 -10.87 -48.91 -31.91
N GLY A 964 -9.97 -48.59 -32.85
CA GLY A 964 -10.29 -48.11 -34.20
C GLY A 964 -10.05 -49.12 -35.33
N THR A 965 -9.54 -50.31 -35.02
CA THR A 965 -9.35 -51.40 -36.00
C THR A 965 -10.46 -52.43 -35.91
N THR A 966 -11.12 -52.68 -37.04
CA THR A 966 -12.18 -53.71 -37.15
C THR A 966 -11.69 -54.88 -37.98
N VAL A 967 -12.16 -56.09 -37.64
CA VAL A 967 -11.81 -57.33 -38.33
C VAL A 967 -13.08 -58.03 -38.79
N ARG A 968 -13.24 -58.24 -40.10
CA ARG A 968 -14.37 -58.96 -40.70
C ARG A 968 -13.92 -60.24 -41.38
N PHE A 969 -14.54 -61.35 -40.98
CA PHE A 969 -14.40 -62.64 -41.64
C PHE A 969 -15.28 -62.71 -42.89
N ARG A 970 -14.96 -63.68 -43.77
CA ARG A 970 -15.75 -63.90 -44.99
C ARG A 970 -17.20 -64.26 -44.63
N GLY A 971 -18.14 -63.63 -45.32
CA GLY A 971 -19.57 -63.66 -44.99
C GLY A 971 -20.08 -62.38 -44.33
N GLY A 972 -19.19 -61.40 -44.08
CA GLY A 972 -19.55 -60.10 -43.54
C GLY A 972 -19.65 -60.06 -42.02
N VAL A 973 -19.27 -61.15 -41.34
CA VAL A 973 -19.29 -61.28 -39.88
C VAL A 973 -18.11 -60.53 -39.28
N GLU A 974 -18.40 -59.54 -38.46
CA GLU A 974 -17.40 -58.77 -37.72
C GLU A 974 -17.04 -59.49 -36.43
N ALA A 975 -15.77 -59.44 -36.06
CA ALA A 975 -15.33 -59.96 -34.78
C ALA A 975 -15.69 -58.98 -33.66
N SER A 976 -16.24 -59.50 -32.57
CA SER A 976 -16.75 -58.71 -31.45
C SER A 976 -15.65 -58.18 -30.52
N ALA A 977 -14.43 -58.72 -30.59
CA ALA A 977 -13.29 -58.28 -29.79
C ALA A 977 -12.01 -58.31 -30.61
N VAL A 978 -11.38 -57.15 -30.77
CA VAL A 978 -10.09 -56.96 -31.44
C VAL A 978 -9.17 -56.24 -30.46
N ALA A 979 -8.16 -56.94 -29.94
CA ALA A 979 -7.09 -56.33 -29.15
C ALA A 979 -5.94 -55.99 -30.08
N VAL A 980 -5.38 -54.79 -29.99
CA VAL A 980 -4.20 -54.38 -30.77
C VAL A 980 -3.06 -54.15 -29.79
N ASN A 981 -1.85 -54.59 -30.14
CA ASN A 981 -0.68 -54.36 -29.30
C ASN A 981 -0.21 -52.89 -29.36
N GLY A 982 0.60 -52.45 -28.39
CA GLY A 982 0.97 -51.04 -28.24
C GLY A 982 1.69 -50.40 -29.44
N ASP A 983 2.35 -51.18 -30.30
CA ASP A 983 3.02 -50.65 -31.50
C ASP A 983 2.18 -50.76 -32.79
N GLY A 984 0.95 -51.26 -32.70
CA GLY A 984 0.04 -51.37 -33.85
C GLY A 984 0.50 -52.35 -34.93
N THR A 985 1.36 -53.32 -34.58
CA THR A 985 1.87 -54.33 -35.52
C THR A 985 1.20 -55.69 -35.39
N GLN A 986 0.38 -55.89 -34.36
CA GLN A 986 -0.31 -57.13 -34.10
C GLN A 986 -1.73 -56.87 -33.58
N LEU A 987 -2.67 -57.68 -34.04
CA LEU A 987 -4.00 -57.73 -33.46
C LEU A 987 -4.40 -59.16 -33.10
N THR A 988 -5.08 -59.33 -31.98
CA THR A 988 -5.60 -60.59 -31.49
C THR A 988 -7.12 -60.54 -31.55
N VAL A 989 -7.71 -61.56 -32.17
CA VAL A 989 -9.14 -61.59 -32.46
C VAL A 989 -9.67 -63.02 -32.34
N THR A 990 -10.88 -63.17 -31.81
CA THR A 990 -11.56 -64.47 -31.71
C THR A 990 -12.42 -64.71 -32.96
N VAL A 991 -12.32 -65.91 -33.56
CA VAL A 991 -13.12 -66.31 -34.72
C VAL A 991 -14.62 -66.29 -34.34
N PRO A 992 -15.45 -65.43 -34.94
CA PRO A 992 -16.83 -65.22 -34.52
C PRO A 992 -17.78 -66.32 -35.05
N ALA A 993 -18.91 -66.49 -34.37
CA ALA A 993 -19.97 -67.39 -34.83
C ALA A 993 -20.47 -66.97 -36.22
N GLY A 994 -20.64 -67.94 -37.12
CA GLY A 994 -21.04 -67.68 -38.52
C GLY A 994 -19.88 -67.27 -39.45
N ALA A 995 -18.64 -67.17 -38.95
CA ALA A 995 -17.47 -66.97 -39.80
C ALA A 995 -17.34 -68.09 -40.84
N ARG A 996 -17.01 -67.73 -42.09
CA ARG A 996 -16.72 -68.71 -43.14
C ARG A 996 -15.25 -68.65 -43.52
N SER A 997 -14.71 -69.79 -43.94
CA SER A 997 -13.34 -69.87 -44.45
C SER A 997 -13.11 -68.92 -45.64
N GLY A 998 -12.09 -68.05 -45.54
CA GLY A 998 -11.83 -66.96 -46.48
C GLY A 998 -10.67 -66.07 -46.05
N ARG A 999 -10.33 -65.06 -46.87
CA ARG A 999 -9.47 -63.97 -46.43
C ARG A 999 -10.23 -63.11 -45.42
N ILE A 1000 -9.52 -62.58 -44.43
CA ILE A 1000 -10.06 -61.70 -43.40
C ILE A 1000 -9.79 -60.26 -43.85
N ALA A 1001 -10.77 -59.38 -43.69
CA ALA A 1001 -10.62 -57.95 -43.95
C ALA A 1001 -10.29 -57.22 -42.63
N VAL A 1002 -9.21 -56.46 -42.63
CA VAL A 1002 -8.83 -55.55 -41.55
C VAL A 1002 -9.07 -54.12 -42.02
N ARG A 1003 -9.70 -53.29 -41.19
CA ARG A 1003 -9.97 -51.88 -41.51
C ARG A 1003 -9.55 -50.97 -40.38
N THR A 1004 -8.89 -49.86 -40.73
CA THR A 1004 -8.43 -48.83 -39.79
C THR A 1004 -8.48 -47.48 -40.48
N GLY A 1005 -9.08 -46.46 -39.86
CA GLY A 1005 -9.10 -45.08 -40.38
C GLY A 1005 -9.60 -44.97 -41.83
N GLY A 1006 -10.67 -45.69 -42.18
CA GLY A 1006 -11.24 -45.73 -43.54
C GLY A 1006 -10.45 -46.57 -44.57
N ARG A 1007 -9.24 -47.02 -44.24
CA ARG A 1007 -8.42 -47.92 -45.06
C ARG A 1007 -8.82 -49.38 -44.84
N ALA A 1008 -8.67 -50.23 -45.84
CA ALA A 1008 -9.00 -51.65 -45.75
C ALA A 1008 -7.92 -52.50 -46.43
N VAL A 1009 -7.51 -53.60 -45.79
CA VAL A 1009 -6.58 -54.57 -46.35
C VAL A 1009 -7.10 -55.99 -46.10
N LEU A 1010 -6.83 -56.91 -47.03
CA LEU A 1010 -7.13 -58.33 -46.84
C LEU A 1010 -5.89 -59.07 -46.36
N THR A 1011 -6.07 -60.09 -45.54
CA THR A 1011 -5.00 -61.02 -45.20
C THR A 1011 -4.38 -61.64 -46.47
N PRO A 1012 -3.05 -61.84 -46.51
CA PRO A 1012 -2.38 -62.42 -47.68
C PRO A 1012 -2.84 -63.87 -47.93
N GLY A 1013 -3.10 -64.62 -46.87
CA GLY A 1013 -3.63 -65.99 -46.90
C GLY A 1013 -5.11 -66.10 -46.53
N ARG A 1014 -5.70 -67.25 -46.87
CA ARG A 1014 -7.05 -67.66 -46.44
C ARG A 1014 -7.00 -68.24 -45.03
N PHE A 1015 -7.88 -67.78 -44.15
CA PHE A 1015 -8.16 -68.45 -42.88
C PHE A 1015 -9.18 -69.58 -43.10
N VAL A 1016 -8.93 -70.76 -42.51
CA VAL A 1016 -9.82 -71.93 -42.61
C VAL A 1016 -10.61 -72.10 -41.32
N VAL A 1017 -11.91 -71.78 -41.38
CA VAL A 1017 -12.86 -72.13 -40.31
C VAL A 1017 -13.15 -73.63 -40.41
N THR A 1018 -12.69 -74.39 -39.42
CA THR A 1018 -12.94 -75.83 -39.34
C THR A 1018 -14.29 -76.11 -38.66
N PRO A 1019 -14.89 -77.29 -38.90
CA PRO A 1019 -16.13 -77.71 -38.24
C PRO A 1019 -16.07 -77.61 -36.71
#